data_AF-A0A944AXK3-F1
#
_entry.id   AF-A0A944AXK3-F1
#
_cell.length_a   1.000
_cell.length_b   1.000
_cell.length_c   1.000
_cell.angle_alpha   90.00
_cell.angle_beta   90.00
_cell.angle_gamma   90.00
#
_symmetry.space_group_name_H-M   'P 1'
#
loop_
_entity.id
_entity.type
_entity.pdbx_description
1 polymer ?
#
loop_
_entity_poly.entity_id
_entity_poly.type
_entity_poly.pdbx_seq_one_letter_code
_entity_poly.pdbx_strand_id
1 'polypeptide(L)'
;MKRYNLINNVLGWVVFLVASIVYLLTAEPTASWWDCGEYIATADKLQVGHPPGAPTFQLIGSLFSNFAGSDVTKIAYTINAMSAICSGFTILFLFWSITMLAKKFVKKPEEMTTAQMIAVFGSGLVGSLAYAFSDTFWYSAVEGEVYAMSSCFTAIVFWAILKWESQADDTHNLRWLLLIAFLIGISIGVHLLNLLAIPAVTYVYYFKKFPHVEKNKKKKFLLVGVISMVLVAFILYFVVPYIVILAGKFEIFFTNSLNAPFNTGTIVYFVLLIAAIAFGLYYSTKKNKPVLNASILSLLFILVGYTTFLVLVIRANANTPINENAPKDATALLTYLNREQYGDTPLFYGQYYNATPIEQKDGSPKYIKDTVSKKYIEVRQGGKVVYDEKNTTIFPRMYSNDESRNHPVYYKMWSGIKEGSDRKPTFAENLTYFFRYQVNHMYWRYFMWNFAGRQNDIQSFGLNYSGYQPMSESNGTKDLLHGNWITGINFIDAWRLGPQTDLPEDLANNKGKNRLFCLPLLLGIAGLVFQIRRKPKDAFVVFLLFFMTGLAIVLYLNQPPCQPRERDYAYAGSFYAFAIWIGLGVYGLYEWIRKIKIDETIKAAVVTVVCFFAVPMLMACQEWDDHDRSGRYMTREFARNYLESCEPNAILITFGDNDTFPLWYAQEVEGIRTDVRVLNYTLSGMHWYVEQLYNKVYKADKLPFTLDKSYYRLGADVSLVVPSDAPYQDVRSVLKELMTNPQTTMFQPNGDSLKVLPTNNFYIPFNKAKMAAKGIYPQELVDEQEGRVEFSINVREDYKYEQLIRNELMLLDILGTNAFERPIYVMNPRYLQKVFPNIAEYVRQEGLVYRIVPYKANGAFATQKSYELMTKKFAWGGVNDPDVYLEEAVSINNSRNMRQNHALLANRLIASGENTKALEVLQKAVKEFPDSKLHFDRFDIALAESFYKAGDKKSAQDVLTKIADHYIQHLNYYNRFKGKKAKSVEGERLLSCYILAEIRDIAERYGMKEMVSKIDSVPEVLAINKANKMRGEMDAMISSMNQAATLAQSGEREQSTEMFMQIVNTIKSDYLNTGNSQIDEQAGNMLAFVFSVSQRYGLDMVMQQIQSDQQLMQLLSQGMQTMQQQ
;
A
#
# COMPACT_ATOMS: atom_id res chain seq x y z
N MET A 1 -37.78 -17.03 31.43
CA MET A 1 -36.90 -15.90 31.03
C MET A 1 -35.59 -15.73 31.81
N LYS A 2 -35.54 -15.82 33.15
CA LYS A 2 -34.28 -15.65 33.93
C LYS A 2 -33.15 -16.59 33.49
N ARG A 3 -33.46 -17.89 33.30
CA ARG A 3 -32.51 -18.92 32.83
C ARG A 3 -31.92 -18.59 31.44
N TYR A 4 -32.75 -18.16 30.48
CA TYR A 4 -32.28 -17.74 29.15
C TYR A 4 -31.28 -16.60 29.24
N ASN A 5 -31.62 -15.54 30.00
CA ASN A 5 -30.77 -14.35 30.12
C ASN A 5 -29.41 -14.69 30.75
N LEU A 6 -29.40 -15.55 31.77
CA LEU A 6 -28.16 -16.01 32.40
C LEU A 6 -27.27 -16.74 31.38
N ILE A 7 -27.80 -17.75 30.70
CA ILE A 7 -27.03 -18.56 29.73
C ILE A 7 -26.56 -17.69 28.56
N ASN A 8 -27.43 -16.83 28.01
CA ASN A 8 -27.07 -15.92 26.92
C ASN A 8 -25.93 -14.98 27.30
N ASN A 9 -25.95 -14.44 28.53
CA ASN A 9 -24.90 -13.54 28.98
C ASN A 9 -23.58 -14.30 29.21
N VAL A 10 -23.63 -15.47 29.84
CA VAL A 10 -22.45 -16.32 30.06
C VAL A 10 -21.84 -16.75 28.73
N LEU A 11 -22.63 -17.26 27.79
CA LEU A 11 -22.12 -17.68 26.47
C LEU A 11 -21.52 -16.52 25.69
N GLY A 12 -22.10 -15.32 25.77
CA GLY A 12 -21.49 -14.13 25.19
C GLY A 12 -20.09 -13.89 25.74
N TRP A 13 -19.93 -13.88 27.07
CA TRP A 13 -18.62 -13.70 27.70
C TRP A 13 -17.65 -14.86 27.43
N VAL A 14 -18.13 -16.09 27.28
CA VAL A 14 -17.28 -17.22 26.84
C VAL A 14 -16.75 -16.98 25.43
N VAL A 15 -17.60 -16.56 24.50
CA VAL A 15 -17.18 -16.24 23.13
C VAL A 15 -16.19 -15.06 23.12
N PHE A 16 -16.42 -14.03 23.94
CA PHE A 16 -15.47 -12.93 24.16
C PHE A 16 -14.10 -13.45 24.59
N LEU A 17 -14.05 -14.33 25.59
CA LEU A 17 -12.80 -14.89 26.11
C LEU A 17 -12.10 -15.73 25.05
N VAL A 18 -12.83 -16.59 24.33
CA VAL A 18 -12.27 -17.41 23.24
C VAL A 18 -11.64 -16.52 22.17
N ALA A 19 -12.38 -15.54 21.64
CA ALA A 19 -11.88 -14.64 20.62
C ALA A 19 -10.68 -13.82 21.12
N SER A 20 -10.77 -13.24 22.33
CA SER A 20 -9.68 -12.43 22.88
C SER A 20 -8.42 -13.26 23.11
N ILE A 21 -8.54 -14.49 23.64
CA ILE A 21 -7.39 -15.38 23.85
C ILE A 21 -6.73 -15.70 22.51
N VAL A 22 -7.51 -16.07 21.49
CA VAL A 22 -6.96 -16.36 20.16
C VAL A 22 -6.20 -15.15 19.63
N TYR A 23 -6.82 -13.96 19.60
CA TYR A 23 -6.16 -12.77 19.08
C TYR A 23 -4.93 -12.35 19.89
N LEU A 24 -4.92 -12.53 21.21
CA LEU A 24 -3.76 -12.23 22.05
C LEU A 24 -2.61 -13.22 21.84
N LEU A 25 -2.93 -14.50 21.56
CA LEU A 25 -1.95 -15.52 21.24
C LEU A 25 -1.31 -15.29 19.87
N THR A 26 -2.08 -14.77 18.91
CA THR A 26 -1.62 -14.50 17.55
C THR A 26 -1.22 -13.04 17.31
N ALA A 27 -1.21 -12.20 18.36
CA ALA A 27 -0.92 -10.76 18.24
C ALA A 27 0.53 -10.49 17.84
N GLU A 28 0.74 -9.46 17.02
CA GLU A 28 2.07 -8.96 16.69
C GLU A 28 2.80 -8.54 17.98
N PRO A 29 4.05 -8.99 18.23
CA PRO A 29 4.76 -8.66 19.47
C PRO A 29 5.35 -7.24 19.45
N THR A 30 5.54 -6.65 18.27
CA THR A 30 6.09 -5.30 18.07
C THR A 30 5.23 -4.49 17.08
N ALA A 31 5.76 -3.45 16.46
CA ALA A 31 5.06 -2.74 15.39
C ALA A 31 5.07 -3.58 14.09
N SER A 32 3.91 -3.73 13.46
CA SER A 32 3.81 -4.23 12.09
C SER A 32 4.13 -3.13 11.08
N TRP A 33 4.23 -3.50 9.80
CA TRP A 33 4.42 -2.56 8.69
C TRP A 33 3.23 -1.58 8.53
N TRP A 34 3.37 -0.59 7.65
CA TRP A 34 2.38 0.49 7.43
C TRP A 34 2.18 1.36 8.69
N ASP A 35 0.93 1.80 8.91
CA ASP A 35 0.55 2.85 9.85
C ASP A 35 0.70 2.42 11.32
N CYS A 36 0.83 1.12 11.61
CA CYS A 36 0.93 0.59 12.97
C CYS A 36 2.10 1.18 13.77
N GLY A 37 3.28 1.34 13.16
CA GLY A 37 4.44 1.95 13.83
C GLY A 37 4.17 3.37 14.31
N GLU A 38 3.45 4.16 13.50
CA GLU A 38 3.04 5.51 13.83
C GLU A 38 1.91 5.52 14.88
N TYR A 39 0.87 4.70 14.70
CA TYR A 39 -0.23 4.62 15.66
C TYR A 39 0.26 4.25 17.07
N ILE A 40 1.19 3.29 17.17
CA ILE A 40 1.79 2.90 18.45
C ILE A 40 2.64 4.06 19.01
N ALA A 41 3.53 4.66 18.21
CA ALA A 41 4.40 5.76 18.65
C ALA A 41 3.62 7.01 19.10
N THR A 42 2.52 7.32 18.40
CA THR A 42 1.68 8.46 18.72
C THR A 42 0.72 8.17 19.87
N ALA A 43 0.26 6.93 20.05
CA ALA A 43 -0.54 6.54 21.21
C ALA A 43 0.28 6.57 22.51
N ASP A 44 1.49 6.00 22.52
CA ASP A 44 2.32 5.91 23.72
C ASP A 44 2.58 7.28 24.38
N LYS A 45 2.98 8.27 23.57
CA LYS A 45 3.32 9.63 24.04
C LYS A 45 2.26 10.69 23.75
N LEU A 46 1.06 10.28 23.31
CA LEU A 46 -0.01 11.18 22.87
C LEU A 46 0.50 12.24 21.86
N GLN A 47 1.14 11.79 20.79
CA GLN A 47 1.63 12.67 19.72
C GLN A 47 0.53 12.87 18.64
N VAL A 48 0.79 13.67 17.60
CA VAL A 48 -0.22 13.94 16.56
C VAL A 48 0.15 13.15 15.30
N GLY A 49 -0.58 12.08 15.05
CA GLY A 49 -0.39 11.24 13.86
C GLY A 49 -1.10 11.78 12.61
N HIS A 50 -1.06 11.02 11.53
CA HIS A 50 -1.57 11.43 10.24
C HIS A 50 -3.08 11.77 10.26
N PRO A 51 -3.54 12.77 9.49
CA PRO A 51 -4.94 13.19 9.52
C PRO A 51 -5.92 12.06 9.12
N PRO A 52 -7.01 11.84 9.90
CA PRO A 52 -7.56 12.72 10.93
C PRO A 52 -7.13 12.38 12.38
N GLY A 53 -6.05 11.64 12.59
CA GLY A 53 -5.33 11.55 13.88
C GLY A 53 -5.84 10.54 14.91
N ALA A 54 -7.03 9.98 14.72
CA ALA A 54 -7.63 8.97 15.61
C ALA A 54 -7.42 9.20 17.14
N PRO A 55 -7.75 10.40 17.68
CA PRO A 55 -7.41 10.76 19.06
C PRO A 55 -8.03 9.86 20.13
N THR A 56 -9.20 9.26 19.86
CA THR A 56 -9.81 8.27 20.78
C THR A 56 -8.99 6.99 20.82
N PHE A 57 -8.49 6.52 19.68
CA PHE A 57 -7.58 5.38 19.62
C PHE A 57 -6.30 5.69 20.42
N GLN A 58 -5.71 6.87 20.21
CA GLN A 58 -4.49 7.29 20.93
C GLN A 58 -4.69 7.35 22.45
N LEU A 59 -5.81 7.91 22.92
CA LEU A 59 -6.10 8.01 24.36
C LEU A 59 -6.22 6.62 25.02
N ILE A 60 -6.92 5.68 24.37
CA ILE A 60 -7.05 4.32 24.90
C ILE A 60 -5.73 3.57 24.75
N GLY A 61 -5.00 3.75 23.65
CA GLY A 61 -3.67 3.17 23.45
C GLY A 61 -2.66 3.64 24.49
N SER A 62 -2.68 4.92 24.86
CA SER A 62 -1.87 5.48 25.96
C SER A 62 -2.25 4.86 27.31
N LEU A 63 -3.54 4.59 27.56
CA LEU A 63 -3.95 3.84 28.75
C LEU A 63 -3.33 2.43 28.74
N PHE A 64 -3.38 1.75 27.60
CA PHE A 64 -2.85 0.39 27.47
C PHE A 64 -1.33 0.31 27.54
N SER A 65 -0.59 1.31 27.03
CA SER A 65 0.88 1.33 27.12
C SER A 65 1.37 1.30 28.56
N ASN A 66 0.60 1.84 29.52
CA ASN A 66 0.94 1.75 30.95
C ASN A 66 0.99 0.32 31.48
N PHE A 67 0.33 -0.66 30.85
CA PHE A 67 0.42 -2.08 31.25
C PHE A 67 1.78 -2.70 30.93
N ALA A 68 2.62 -2.05 30.12
CA ALA A 68 4.00 -2.48 29.86
C ALA A 68 4.92 -2.25 31.09
N GLY A 69 4.48 -1.45 32.06
CA GLY A 69 5.28 -1.10 33.24
C GLY A 69 6.53 -0.32 32.85
N SER A 70 7.71 -0.74 33.32
CA SER A 70 8.98 -0.12 32.97
C SER A 70 9.64 -0.70 31.71
N ASP A 71 9.06 -1.75 31.11
CA ASP A 71 9.63 -2.44 29.96
C ASP A 71 9.08 -1.87 28.66
N VAL A 72 9.81 -0.91 28.08
CA VAL A 72 9.40 -0.22 26.85
C VAL A 72 9.20 -1.16 25.66
N THR A 73 9.87 -2.33 25.66
CA THR A 73 9.76 -3.30 24.57
C THR A 73 8.39 -3.99 24.51
N LYS A 74 7.59 -3.88 25.59
CA LYS A 74 6.23 -4.44 25.67
C LYS A 74 5.13 -3.44 25.31
N ILE A 75 5.45 -2.16 25.13
CA ILE A 75 4.45 -1.12 24.83
C ILE A 75 3.67 -1.46 23.56
N ALA A 76 4.37 -1.84 22.49
CA ALA A 76 3.73 -2.27 21.24
C ALA A 76 2.74 -3.42 21.46
N TYR A 77 3.17 -4.51 22.11
CA TYR A 77 2.31 -5.64 22.41
C TYR A 77 1.07 -5.24 23.23
N THR A 78 1.20 -4.36 24.23
CA THR A 78 0.04 -3.91 25.02
C THR A 78 -0.97 -3.10 24.21
N ILE A 79 -0.52 -2.33 23.22
CA ILE A 79 -1.39 -1.62 22.29
C ILE A 79 -2.00 -2.58 21.26
N ASN A 80 -1.25 -3.57 20.77
CA ASN A 80 -1.81 -4.63 19.93
C ASN A 80 -2.84 -5.46 20.70
N ALA A 81 -2.62 -5.71 21.99
CA ALA A 81 -3.55 -6.36 22.90
C ALA A 81 -4.85 -5.55 23.10
N MET A 82 -4.78 -4.22 23.05
CA MET A 82 -5.98 -3.37 23.02
C MET A 82 -6.84 -3.70 21.81
N SER A 83 -6.24 -3.78 20.61
CA SER A 83 -6.95 -4.19 19.39
C SER A 83 -7.57 -5.58 19.53
N ALA A 84 -6.80 -6.55 20.04
CA ALA A 84 -7.29 -7.91 20.29
C ALA A 84 -8.52 -7.93 21.22
N ILE A 85 -8.50 -7.16 22.31
CA ILE A 85 -9.60 -7.08 23.27
C ILE A 85 -10.81 -6.34 22.66
N CYS A 86 -10.59 -5.24 21.93
CA CYS A 86 -11.66 -4.56 21.19
C CYS A 86 -12.33 -5.49 20.17
N SER A 87 -11.55 -6.32 19.48
CA SER A 87 -12.07 -7.34 18.57
C SER A 87 -12.84 -8.42 19.33
N GLY A 88 -12.37 -8.87 20.50
CA GLY A 88 -13.13 -9.74 21.39
C GLY A 88 -14.50 -9.17 21.76
N PHE A 89 -14.57 -7.88 22.11
CA PHE A 89 -15.83 -7.18 22.36
C PHE A 89 -16.73 -7.12 21.11
N THR A 90 -16.15 -6.95 19.93
CA THR A 90 -16.90 -7.02 18.66
C THR A 90 -17.64 -8.36 18.54
N ILE A 91 -16.96 -9.47 18.84
CA ILE A 91 -17.56 -10.81 18.78
C ILE A 91 -18.63 -10.99 19.87
N LEU A 92 -18.42 -10.46 21.08
CA LEU A 92 -19.43 -10.44 22.15
C LEU A 92 -20.75 -9.79 21.71
N PHE A 93 -20.66 -8.57 21.16
CA PHE A 93 -21.82 -7.81 20.73
C PHE A 93 -22.46 -8.37 19.47
N LEU A 94 -21.67 -9.02 18.60
CA LEU A 94 -22.19 -9.79 17.47
C LEU A 94 -23.02 -10.98 17.96
N PHE A 95 -22.48 -11.77 18.91
CA PHE A 95 -23.17 -12.91 19.51
C PHE A 95 -24.53 -12.47 20.06
N TRP A 96 -24.57 -11.41 20.88
CA TRP A 96 -25.83 -10.90 21.42
C TRP A 96 -26.77 -10.34 20.36
N SER A 97 -26.25 -9.67 19.32
CA SER A 97 -27.09 -9.21 18.22
C SER A 97 -27.76 -10.39 17.50
N ILE A 98 -27.02 -11.46 17.22
CA ILE A 98 -27.53 -12.66 16.56
C ILE A 98 -28.57 -13.35 17.44
N THR A 99 -28.30 -13.58 18.74
CA THR A 99 -29.27 -14.26 19.61
C THR A 99 -30.54 -13.43 19.80
N MET A 100 -30.44 -12.09 19.83
CA MET A 100 -31.60 -11.20 19.86
C MET A 100 -32.45 -11.29 18.59
N LEU A 101 -31.83 -11.36 17.41
CA LEU A 101 -32.52 -11.55 16.14
C LEU A 101 -33.12 -12.96 16.02
N ALA A 102 -32.37 -14.00 16.38
CA ALA A 102 -32.82 -15.40 16.34
C ALA A 102 -34.02 -15.63 17.28
N LYS A 103 -34.00 -15.02 18.47
CA LYS A 103 -35.11 -15.08 19.43
C LYS A 103 -36.43 -14.53 18.85
N LYS A 104 -36.40 -13.59 17.89
CA LYS A 104 -37.62 -13.06 17.25
C LYS A 104 -38.38 -14.10 16.41
N PHE A 105 -37.77 -15.24 16.08
CA PHE A 105 -38.44 -16.35 15.39
C PHE A 105 -39.24 -17.26 16.33
N VAL A 106 -38.99 -17.19 17.65
CA VAL A 106 -39.76 -17.92 18.65
C VAL A 106 -41.08 -17.21 18.90
N LYS A 107 -42.22 -17.90 18.67
CA LYS A 107 -43.57 -17.31 18.79
C LYS A 107 -43.86 -16.75 20.19
N LYS A 108 -43.52 -17.51 21.23
CA LYS A 108 -43.70 -17.13 22.63
C LYS A 108 -42.35 -17.23 23.36
N PRO A 109 -41.55 -16.16 23.37
CA PRO A 109 -40.22 -16.20 23.99
C PRO A 109 -40.24 -16.51 25.49
N GLU A 110 -41.33 -16.14 26.19
CA GLU A 110 -41.56 -16.44 27.61
C GLU A 110 -41.60 -17.97 27.90
N GLU A 111 -42.15 -18.74 26.94
CA GLU A 111 -42.39 -20.19 27.02
C GLU A 111 -41.38 -20.99 26.16
N MET A 112 -40.17 -20.44 25.94
CA MET A 112 -39.18 -21.04 25.04
C MET A 112 -38.73 -22.43 25.51
N THR A 113 -38.81 -23.41 24.60
CA THR A 113 -38.35 -24.78 24.85
C THR A 113 -36.83 -24.89 24.89
N THR A 114 -36.29 -25.96 25.49
CA THR A 114 -34.84 -26.23 25.50
C THR A 114 -34.25 -26.29 24.10
N ALA A 115 -34.91 -26.98 23.16
CA ALA A 115 -34.50 -27.05 21.76
C ALA A 115 -34.38 -25.67 21.11
N GLN A 116 -35.37 -24.80 21.31
CA GLN A 116 -35.33 -23.42 20.79
C GLN A 116 -34.23 -22.59 21.44
N MET A 117 -33.99 -22.75 22.75
CA MET A 117 -32.86 -22.10 23.41
C MET A 117 -31.53 -22.53 22.79
N ILE A 118 -31.32 -23.84 22.60
CA ILE A 118 -30.11 -24.37 21.94
C ILE A 118 -29.97 -23.81 20.53
N ALA A 119 -31.03 -23.80 19.72
CA ALA A 119 -30.98 -23.27 18.36
C ALA A 119 -30.65 -21.76 18.34
N VAL A 120 -31.19 -20.97 19.27
CA VAL A 120 -30.86 -19.54 19.40
C VAL A 120 -29.40 -19.33 19.81
N PHE A 121 -28.93 -20.05 20.83
CA PHE A 121 -27.54 -19.94 21.28
C PHE A 121 -26.55 -20.46 20.23
N GLY A 122 -26.88 -21.56 19.56
CA GLY A 122 -26.10 -22.11 18.45
C GLY A 122 -25.99 -21.14 17.28
N SER A 123 -27.07 -20.41 16.96
CA SER A 123 -27.03 -19.33 15.97
C SER A 123 -26.02 -18.25 16.36
N GLY A 124 -26.06 -17.81 17.62
CA GLY A 124 -25.11 -16.84 18.16
C GLY A 124 -23.66 -17.35 18.09
N LEU A 125 -23.41 -18.56 18.59
CA LEU A 125 -22.08 -19.18 18.64
C LEU A 125 -21.47 -19.31 17.24
N VAL A 126 -22.19 -19.93 16.31
CA VAL A 126 -21.69 -20.20 14.96
C VAL A 126 -21.46 -18.91 14.19
N GLY A 127 -22.42 -17.98 14.19
CA GLY A 127 -22.29 -16.74 13.42
C GLY A 127 -21.22 -15.80 13.97
N SER A 128 -21.12 -15.66 15.29
CA SER A 128 -20.10 -14.78 15.89
C SER A 128 -18.68 -15.34 15.73
N LEU A 129 -18.48 -16.64 15.94
CA LEU A 129 -17.16 -17.26 15.74
C LEU A 129 -16.78 -17.37 14.26
N ALA A 130 -17.75 -17.48 13.34
CA ALA A 130 -17.44 -17.42 11.91
C ALA A 130 -16.85 -16.06 11.51
N TYR A 131 -17.33 -14.97 12.12
CA TYR A 131 -16.70 -13.65 11.93
C TYR A 131 -15.37 -13.53 12.68
N ALA A 132 -15.24 -14.17 13.85
CA ALA A 132 -13.99 -14.16 14.60
C ALA A 132 -12.83 -14.74 13.78
N PHE A 133 -13.10 -15.79 13.02
CA PHE A 133 -12.10 -16.50 12.22
C PHE A 133 -12.16 -16.15 10.73
N SER A 134 -12.76 -15.00 10.36
CA SER A 134 -12.73 -14.54 8.96
C SER A 134 -11.45 -13.75 8.68
N ASP A 135 -10.74 -14.11 7.60
CA ASP A 135 -9.48 -13.52 7.11
C ASP A 135 -9.34 -12.02 7.43
N THR A 136 -10.18 -11.18 6.83
CA THR A 136 -10.08 -9.71 6.98
C THR A 136 -10.20 -9.23 8.44
N PHE A 137 -11.10 -9.83 9.23
CA PHE A 137 -11.34 -9.37 10.59
C PHE A 137 -10.22 -9.82 11.55
N TRP A 138 -9.75 -11.06 11.42
CA TRP A 138 -8.67 -11.58 12.25
C TRP A 138 -7.38 -10.83 11.95
N TYR A 139 -7.06 -10.56 10.67
CA TYR A 139 -5.89 -9.79 10.28
C TYR A 139 -5.81 -8.42 11.00
N SER A 140 -6.96 -7.74 11.10
CA SER A 140 -7.07 -6.43 11.78
C SER A 140 -7.11 -6.54 13.32
N ALA A 141 -7.40 -7.72 13.87
CA ALA A 141 -7.55 -7.93 15.31
C ALA A 141 -6.21 -8.09 16.05
N VAL A 142 -5.14 -8.40 15.33
CA VAL A 142 -3.83 -8.76 15.88
C VAL A 142 -2.78 -7.64 15.79
N GLU A 143 -3.17 -6.45 15.31
CA GLU A 143 -2.29 -5.30 15.14
C GLU A 143 -2.90 -3.99 15.67
N GLY A 144 -2.03 -3.04 16.04
CA GLY A 144 -2.36 -1.76 16.65
C GLY A 144 -2.89 -0.73 15.66
N GLU A 145 -4.02 -1.02 14.99
CA GLU A 145 -4.65 -0.14 14.00
C GLU A 145 -6.13 0.17 14.33
N VAL A 146 -6.68 1.22 13.71
CA VAL A 146 -8.00 1.78 14.07
C VAL A 146 -9.21 0.87 13.77
N TYR A 147 -9.03 -0.13 12.91
CA TYR A 147 -10.15 -0.94 12.38
C TYR A 147 -10.77 -1.89 13.41
N ALA A 148 -9.97 -2.45 14.33
CA ALA A 148 -10.47 -3.29 15.42
C ALA A 148 -11.44 -2.49 16.34
N MET A 149 -11.02 -1.30 16.75
CA MET A 149 -11.83 -0.42 17.58
C MET A 149 -13.05 0.13 16.83
N SER A 150 -12.92 0.44 15.55
CA SER A 150 -14.05 0.87 14.70
C SER A 150 -15.14 -0.22 14.58
N SER A 151 -14.72 -1.47 14.42
CA SER A 151 -15.62 -2.63 14.39
C SER A 151 -16.33 -2.83 15.72
N CYS A 152 -15.62 -2.64 16.84
CA CYS A 152 -16.19 -2.70 18.19
C CYS A 152 -17.31 -1.67 18.37
N PHE A 153 -17.08 -0.41 18.01
CA PHE A 153 -18.12 0.63 18.08
C PHE A 153 -19.32 0.31 17.19
N THR A 154 -19.09 -0.20 15.98
CA THR A 154 -20.16 -0.61 15.07
C THR A 154 -21.01 -1.73 15.68
N ALA A 155 -20.38 -2.74 16.29
CA ALA A 155 -21.06 -3.84 16.95
C ALA A 155 -21.86 -3.38 18.18
N ILE A 156 -21.30 -2.50 19.01
CA ILE A 156 -21.99 -1.93 20.18
C ILE A 156 -23.19 -1.10 19.74
N VAL A 157 -23.05 -0.24 18.72
CA VAL A 157 -24.15 0.60 18.21
C VAL A 157 -25.29 -0.26 17.66
N PHE A 158 -24.97 -1.28 16.87
CA PHE A 158 -25.97 -2.18 16.31
C PHE A 158 -26.67 -2.99 17.41
N TRP A 159 -25.92 -3.52 18.39
CA TRP A 159 -26.50 -4.17 19.55
C TRP A 159 -27.37 -3.22 20.38
N ALA A 160 -26.93 -1.98 20.60
CA ALA A 160 -27.63 -0.99 21.41
C ALA A 160 -28.98 -0.62 20.81
N ILE A 161 -29.10 -0.55 19.47
CA ILE A 161 -30.40 -0.27 18.85
C ILE A 161 -31.36 -1.47 18.93
N LEU A 162 -30.85 -2.71 18.83
CA LEU A 162 -31.66 -3.90 19.10
C LEU A 162 -32.08 -3.95 20.58
N LYS A 163 -31.21 -3.48 21.48
CA LYS A 163 -31.50 -3.40 22.91
C LYS A 163 -32.59 -2.36 23.19
N TRP A 164 -32.48 -1.19 22.58
CA TRP A 164 -33.53 -0.18 22.57
C TRP A 164 -34.85 -0.75 22.05
N GLU A 165 -34.84 -1.47 20.93
CA GLU A 165 -36.05 -2.06 20.34
C GLU A 165 -36.76 -2.99 21.33
N SER A 166 -35.99 -3.82 22.05
CA SER A 166 -36.52 -4.75 23.06
C SER A 166 -37.10 -4.05 24.30
N GLN A 167 -36.73 -2.79 24.53
CA GLN A 167 -37.14 -1.97 25.67
C GLN A 167 -37.87 -0.69 25.23
N ALA A 168 -38.37 -0.62 24.00
CA ALA A 168 -38.82 0.67 23.43
C ALA A 168 -40.08 1.24 24.11
N ASP A 169 -40.75 0.42 24.93
CA ASP A 169 -41.95 0.73 25.70
C ASP A 169 -41.63 0.96 27.20
N ASP A 170 -40.35 0.84 27.60
CA ASP A 170 -39.84 1.19 28.94
C ASP A 170 -39.77 2.72 29.12
N THR A 171 -39.97 3.21 30.34
CA THR A 171 -39.89 4.64 30.69
C THR A 171 -38.49 5.22 30.48
N HIS A 172 -37.45 4.39 30.60
CA HIS A 172 -36.05 4.82 30.45
C HIS A 172 -35.44 4.47 29.09
N ASN A 173 -36.25 4.20 28.05
CA ASN A 173 -35.76 3.73 26.75
C ASN A 173 -34.77 4.71 26.09
N LEU A 174 -34.91 6.03 26.33
CA LEU A 174 -34.12 7.08 25.68
C LEU A 174 -32.62 6.93 25.92
N ARG A 175 -32.21 6.34 27.05
CA ARG A 175 -30.79 6.13 27.40
C ARG A 175 -30.00 5.40 26.31
N TRP A 176 -30.65 4.48 25.59
CA TRP A 176 -29.99 3.73 24.52
C TRP A 176 -29.76 4.58 23.27
N LEU A 177 -30.70 5.49 22.94
CA LEU A 177 -30.52 6.41 21.83
C LEU A 177 -29.44 7.45 22.14
N LEU A 178 -29.37 7.92 23.39
CA LEU A 178 -28.29 8.80 23.85
C LEU A 178 -26.93 8.10 23.86
N LEU A 179 -26.90 6.83 24.28
CA LEU A 179 -25.70 5.99 24.18
C LEU A 179 -25.25 5.85 22.72
N ILE A 180 -26.17 5.56 21.79
CA ILE A 180 -25.84 5.50 20.35
C ILE A 180 -25.28 6.83 19.86
N ALA A 181 -25.89 7.96 20.23
CA ALA A 181 -25.39 9.28 19.86
C ALA A 181 -23.97 9.55 20.41
N PHE A 182 -23.70 9.16 21.66
CA PHE A 182 -22.37 9.24 22.25
C PHE A 182 -21.35 8.37 21.52
N LEU A 183 -21.71 7.11 21.24
CA LEU A 183 -20.84 6.15 20.54
C LEU A 183 -20.54 6.60 19.11
N ILE A 184 -21.52 7.20 18.43
CA ILE A 184 -21.30 7.84 17.12
C ILE A 184 -20.28 8.97 17.28
N GLY A 185 -20.48 9.89 18.23
CA GLY A 185 -19.56 11.02 18.46
C GLY A 185 -18.12 10.60 18.78
N ILE A 186 -17.93 9.66 19.71
CA ILE A 186 -16.60 9.21 20.10
C ILE A 186 -15.92 8.38 18.99
N SER A 187 -16.70 7.59 18.23
CA SER A 187 -16.15 6.80 17.12
C SER A 187 -15.57 7.65 15.99
N ILE A 188 -15.98 8.92 15.83
CA ILE A 188 -15.37 9.86 14.87
C ILE A 188 -13.89 10.06 15.21
N GLY A 189 -13.54 10.07 16.51
CA GLY A 189 -12.16 10.11 16.99
C GLY A 189 -11.40 8.78 16.83
N VAL A 190 -11.99 7.78 16.19
CA VAL A 190 -11.33 6.52 15.78
C VAL A 190 -11.36 6.41 14.25
N HIS A 191 -12.57 6.30 13.68
CA HIS A 191 -12.81 6.21 12.25
C HIS A 191 -14.28 6.50 11.92
N LEU A 192 -14.55 7.15 10.79
CA LEU A 192 -15.89 7.53 10.31
C LEU A 192 -16.83 6.36 9.92
N LEU A 193 -16.37 5.10 9.91
CA LEU A 193 -17.13 3.97 9.37
C LEU A 193 -18.41 3.67 10.17
N ASN A 194 -18.41 3.95 11.47
CA ASN A 194 -19.57 3.73 12.33
C ASN A 194 -20.81 4.56 11.93
N LEU A 195 -20.61 5.69 11.23
CA LEU A 195 -21.72 6.50 10.69
C LEU A 195 -22.59 5.71 9.71
N LEU A 196 -22.04 4.68 9.08
CA LEU A 196 -22.73 3.82 8.12
C LEU A 196 -23.76 2.90 8.79
N ALA A 197 -23.77 2.78 10.12
CA ALA A 197 -24.81 2.07 10.87
C ALA A 197 -26.11 2.90 11.04
N ILE A 198 -26.07 4.23 10.84
CA ILE A 198 -27.21 5.13 11.07
C ILE A 198 -28.46 4.76 10.26
N PRO A 199 -28.37 4.38 8.96
CA PRO A 199 -29.53 3.90 8.23
C PRO A 199 -30.19 2.68 8.88
N ALA A 200 -29.42 1.67 9.27
CA ALA A 200 -29.94 0.50 9.96
C ALA A 200 -30.62 0.88 11.30
N VAL A 201 -29.98 1.75 12.10
CA VAL A 201 -30.53 2.27 13.36
C VAL A 201 -31.86 2.97 13.15
N THR A 202 -31.94 3.82 12.13
CA THR A 202 -33.13 4.62 11.79
C THR A 202 -34.30 3.70 11.40
N TYR A 203 -34.04 2.64 10.62
CA TYR A 203 -35.08 1.69 10.23
C TYR A 203 -35.56 0.81 11.39
N VAL A 204 -34.69 0.42 12.33
CA VAL A 204 -35.13 -0.26 13.57
C VAL A 204 -36.10 0.64 14.35
N TYR A 205 -35.73 1.92 14.55
CA TYR A 205 -36.59 2.90 15.20
C TYR A 205 -37.95 3.04 14.48
N TYR A 206 -37.91 3.20 13.15
CA TYR A 206 -39.12 3.35 12.33
C TYR A 206 -40.04 2.13 12.44
N PHE A 207 -39.50 0.91 12.27
CA PHE A 207 -40.32 -0.30 12.30
C PHE A 207 -40.94 -0.59 13.66
N LYS A 208 -40.28 -0.20 14.77
CA LYS A 208 -40.81 -0.37 16.12
C LYS A 208 -41.85 0.68 16.50
N LYS A 209 -41.63 1.96 16.20
CA LYS A 209 -42.57 3.04 16.57
C LYS A 209 -43.75 3.22 15.62
N PHE A 210 -43.64 2.74 14.37
CA PHE A 210 -44.69 2.92 13.35
C PHE A 210 -45.16 1.57 12.73
N PRO A 211 -45.74 0.66 13.51
CA PRO A 211 -46.09 -0.69 13.04
C PRO A 211 -47.27 -0.76 12.04
N HIS A 212 -48.25 0.15 12.13
CA HIS A 212 -49.54 0.11 11.42
C HIS A 212 -49.73 1.20 10.35
N VAL A 213 -48.66 1.64 9.68
CA VAL A 213 -48.77 2.72 8.68
C VAL A 213 -49.41 2.20 7.38
N GLU A 214 -50.74 2.33 7.26
CA GLU A 214 -51.54 1.78 6.14
C GLU A 214 -51.66 2.74 4.93
N LYS A 215 -51.75 4.06 5.13
CA LYS A 215 -51.74 5.03 4.01
C LYS A 215 -50.30 5.48 3.67
N ASN A 216 -49.94 5.41 2.38
CA ASN A 216 -48.65 5.86 1.81
C ASN A 216 -47.39 5.11 2.30
N LYS A 217 -47.52 3.81 2.64
CA LYS A 217 -46.44 2.96 3.19
C LYS A 217 -45.12 3.04 2.40
N LYS A 218 -45.17 2.98 1.06
CA LYS A 218 -43.96 3.06 0.20
C LYS A 218 -43.29 4.45 0.26
N LYS A 219 -44.07 5.53 0.21
CA LYS A 219 -43.55 6.91 0.26
C LYS A 219 -42.89 7.21 1.60
N LYS A 220 -43.51 6.79 2.72
CA LYS A 220 -42.93 6.97 4.06
C LYS A 220 -41.67 6.14 4.27
N PHE A 221 -41.67 4.88 3.80
CA PHE A 221 -40.48 4.03 3.84
C PHE A 221 -39.30 4.66 3.09
N LEU A 222 -39.53 5.20 1.88
CA LEU A 222 -38.50 5.90 1.11
C LEU A 222 -38.04 7.19 1.79
N LEU A 223 -38.98 7.97 2.33
CA LEU A 223 -38.69 9.20 3.07
C LEU A 223 -37.78 8.93 4.28
N VAL A 224 -38.02 7.85 5.03
CA VAL A 224 -37.15 7.45 6.15
C VAL A 224 -35.73 7.14 5.67
N GLY A 225 -35.58 6.48 4.51
CA GLY A 225 -34.28 6.24 3.88
C GLY A 225 -33.57 7.56 3.56
N VAL A 226 -34.26 8.49 2.91
CA VAL A 226 -33.72 9.84 2.63
C VAL A 226 -33.33 10.57 3.91
N ILE A 227 -34.18 10.56 4.95
CA ILE A 227 -33.87 11.18 6.25
C ILE A 227 -32.62 10.55 6.86
N SER A 228 -32.46 9.24 6.80
CA SER A 228 -31.27 8.57 7.33
C SER A 228 -29.99 8.98 6.60
N MET A 229 -30.03 9.12 5.27
CA MET A 229 -28.89 9.60 4.49
C MET A 229 -28.60 11.08 4.75
N VAL A 230 -29.64 11.90 4.92
CA VAL A 230 -29.51 13.30 5.35
C VAL A 230 -28.89 13.37 6.75
N LEU A 231 -29.22 12.46 7.67
CA LEU A 231 -28.60 12.41 9.00
C LEU A 231 -27.12 12.05 8.93
N VAL A 232 -26.74 11.06 8.10
CA VAL A 232 -25.33 10.73 7.83
C VAL A 232 -24.61 11.94 7.25
N ALA A 233 -25.16 12.57 6.21
CA ALA A 233 -24.59 13.76 5.58
C ALA A 233 -24.51 14.94 6.53
N PHE A 234 -25.51 15.14 7.40
CA PHE A 234 -25.51 16.18 8.43
C PHE A 234 -24.37 15.96 9.42
N ILE A 235 -24.15 14.74 9.90
CA ILE A 235 -23.03 14.50 10.83
C ILE A 235 -21.68 14.68 10.10
N LEU A 236 -21.53 14.07 8.92
CA LEU A 236 -20.29 14.07 8.15
C LEU A 236 -19.90 15.47 7.65
N TYR A 237 -20.84 16.21 7.06
CA TYR A 237 -20.56 17.48 6.40
C TYR A 237 -20.94 18.70 7.21
N PHE A 238 -21.75 18.58 8.27
CA PHE A 238 -22.09 19.71 9.14
C PHE A 238 -21.46 19.54 10.53
N VAL A 239 -21.78 18.49 11.28
CA VAL A 239 -21.29 18.37 12.67
C VAL A 239 -19.76 18.33 12.74
N VAL A 240 -19.10 17.50 11.92
CA VAL A 240 -17.63 17.33 11.97
C VAL A 240 -16.89 18.59 11.51
N PRO A 241 -17.06 19.09 10.27
CA PRO A 241 -16.28 20.24 9.80
C PRO A 241 -16.89 21.60 10.20
N TYR A 242 -18.23 21.79 10.20
CA TYR A 242 -18.78 23.15 10.39
C TYR A 242 -18.61 23.69 11.80
N ILE A 243 -18.56 22.85 12.83
CA ILE A 243 -18.28 23.33 14.19
C ILE A 243 -16.90 23.98 14.25
N VAL A 244 -15.92 23.36 13.57
CA VAL A 244 -14.56 23.88 13.50
C VAL A 244 -14.46 25.07 12.55
N ILE A 245 -15.20 25.06 11.42
CA ILE A 245 -15.31 26.24 10.52
C ILE A 245 -15.86 27.46 11.26
N LEU A 246 -16.94 27.29 12.03
CA LEU A 246 -17.54 28.39 12.78
C LEU A 246 -16.59 28.87 13.88
N ALA A 247 -15.92 27.97 14.59
CA ALA A 247 -14.86 28.33 15.53
C ALA A 247 -13.76 29.16 14.85
N GLY A 248 -13.27 28.73 13.68
CA GLY A 248 -12.27 29.46 12.88
C GLY A 248 -12.76 30.82 12.39
N LYS A 249 -14.03 30.94 11.96
CA LYS A 249 -14.61 32.24 11.56
C LYS A 249 -14.73 33.21 12.72
N PHE A 250 -15.17 32.74 13.90
CA PHE A 250 -15.17 33.55 15.11
C PHE A 250 -13.75 33.96 15.51
N GLU A 251 -12.81 33.01 15.46
CA GLU A 251 -11.40 33.25 15.74
C GLU A 251 -10.80 34.37 14.89
N ILE A 252 -11.02 34.31 13.57
CA ILE A 252 -10.57 35.33 12.62
C ILE A 252 -11.28 36.67 12.88
N PHE A 253 -12.60 36.68 13.09
CA PHE A 253 -13.35 37.91 13.34
C PHE A 253 -12.86 38.64 14.60
N PHE A 254 -12.73 37.93 15.72
CA PHE A 254 -12.26 38.53 16.97
C PHE A 254 -10.80 38.97 16.87
N THR A 255 -9.93 38.17 16.27
CA THR A 255 -8.49 38.50 16.17
C THR A 255 -8.23 39.61 15.15
N ASN A 256 -8.74 39.48 13.93
CA ASN A 256 -8.41 40.40 12.84
C ASN A 256 -9.24 41.68 12.87
N SER A 257 -10.52 41.60 13.21
CA SER A 257 -11.44 42.75 13.19
C SER A 257 -11.54 43.46 14.53
N LEU A 258 -11.49 42.72 15.65
CA LEU A 258 -11.57 43.30 17.01
C LEU A 258 -10.22 43.42 17.71
N ASN A 259 -9.11 43.00 17.07
CA ASN A 259 -7.75 42.97 17.64
C ASN A 259 -7.66 42.23 18.99
N ALA A 260 -8.51 41.22 19.20
CA ALA A 260 -8.43 40.38 20.39
C ALA A 260 -7.21 39.45 20.33
N PRO A 261 -6.71 38.96 21.48
CA PRO A 261 -5.68 37.92 21.49
C PRO A 261 -6.15 36.64 20.80
N PHE A 262 -5.20 35.87 20.25
CA PHE A 262 -5.46 34.54 19.70
C PHE A 262 -6.25 33.64 20.67
N ASN A 263 -7.07 32.75 20.11
CA ASN A 263 -8.02 31.84 20.73
C ASN A 263 -9.26 32.50 21.36
N THR A 264 -9.35 33.84 21.44
CA THR A 264 -10.49 34.52 22.05
C THR A 264 -11.80 34.21 21.31
N GLY A 265 -11.79 34.31 19.98
CA GLY A 265 -12.99 34.03 19.18
C GLY A 265 -13.44 32.58 19.29
N THR A 266 -12.48 31.65 19.30
CA THR A 266 -12.74 30.22 19.52
C THR A 266 -13.42 29.97 20.87
N ILE A 267 -12.91 30.57 21.96
CA ILE A 267 -13.50 30.43 23.31
C ILE A 267 -14.92 31.00 23.35
N VAL A 268 -15.12 32.21 22.81
CA VAL A 268 -16.45 32.84 22.76
C VAL A 268 -17.44 31.97 22.01
N TYR A 269 -17.05 31.40 20.86
CA TYR A 269 -17.89 30.49 20.09
C TYR A 269 -18.35 29.28 20.92
N PHE A 270 -17.44 28.61 21.63
CA PHE A 270 -17.80 27.45 22.45
C PHE A 270 -18.67 27.82 23.66
N VAL A 271 -18.44 28.97 24.30
CA VAL A 271 -19.31 29.47 25.37
C VAL A 271 -20.73 29.71 24.85
N LEU A 272 -20.87 30.36 23.68
CA LEU A 272 -22.17 30.59 23.04
C LEU A 272 -22.85 29.28 22.64
N LEU A 273 -22.10 28.30 22.13
CA LEU A 273 -22.62 26.98 21.80
C LEU A 273 -23.16 26.26 23.05
N ILE A 274 -22.39 26.25 24.14
CA ILE A 274 -22.81 25.67 25.43
C ILE A 274 -24.05 26.39 25.96
N ALA A 275 -24.07 27.72 25.94
CA ALA A 275 -25.22 28.51 26.37
C ALA A 275 -26.46 28.22 25.50
N ALA A 276 -26.31 28.08 24.18
CA ALA A 276 -27.40 27.73 23.27
C ALA A 276 -27.96 26.33 23.55
N ILE A 277 -27.10 25.34 23.82
CA ILE A 277 -27.52 23.99 24.21
C ILE A 277 -28.24 24.03 25.55
N ALA A 278 -27.68 24.69 26.57
CA ALA A 278 -28.28 24.81 27.89
C ALA A 278 -29.65 25.50 27.84
N PHE A 279 -29.75 26.61 27.10
CA PHE A 279 -31.01 27.31 26.85
C PHE A 279 -32.01 26.41 26.10
N GLY A 280 -31.57 25.68 25.09
CA GLY A 280 -32.41 24.74 24.33
C GLY A 280 -32.95 23.60 25.19
N LEU A 281 -32.14 23.06 26.11
CA LEU A 281 -32.57 22.06 27.09
C LEU A 281 -33.58 22.66 28.08
N TYR A 282 -33.29 23.83 28.65
CA TYR A 282 -34.21 24.55 29.53
C TYR A 282 -35.56 24.82 28.83
N TYR A 283 -35.52 25.37 27.61
CA TYR A 283 -36.70 25.71 26.82
C TYR A 283 -37.53 24.47 26.46
N SER A 284 -36.88 23.40 26.00
CA SER A 284 -37.56 22.16 25.61
C SER A 284 -38.23 21.47 26.80
N THR A 285 -37.60 21.48 27.98
CA THR A 285 -38.20 20.99 29.23
C THR A 285 -39.37 21.86 29.66
N LYS A 286 -39.18 23.19 29.71
CA LYS A 286 -40.23 24.14 30.12
C LYS A 286 -41.46 24.12 29.21
N LYS A 287 -41.29 23.88 27.92
CA LYS A 287 -42.37 23.78 26.93
C LYS A 287 -42.88 22.36 26.70
N ASN A 288 -42.41 21.38 27.48
CA ASN A 288 -42.77 19.97 27.36
C ASN A 288 -42.63 19.41 25.92
N LYS A 289 -41.49 19.68 25.28
CA LYS A 289 -41.15 19.23 23.92
C LYS A 289 -40.13 18.07 23.97
N PRO A 290 -40.56 16.81 24.23
CA PRO A 290 -39.65 15.70 24.48
C PRO A 290 -38.77 15.32 23.27
N VAL A 291 -39.30 15.40 22.04
CA VAL A 291 -38.52 15.13 20.83
C VAL A 291 -37.40 16.15 20.65
N LEU A 292 -37.70 17.43 20.85
CA LEU A 292 -36.70 18.50 20.78
C LEU A 292 -35.63 18.32 21.87
N ASN A 293 -36.04 17.99 23.09
CA ASN A 293 -35.13 17.72 24.20
C ASN A 293 -34.18 16.54 23.87
N ALA A 294 -34.73 15.42 23.40
CA ALA A 294 -33.97 14.25 22.98
C ALA A 294 -33.00 14.54 21.83
N SER A 295 -33.41 15.35 20.84
CA SER A 295 -32.52 15.77 19.75
C SER A 295 -31.36 16.64 20.24
N ILE A 296 -31.62 17.58 21.14
CA ILE A 296 -30.56 18.44 21.72
C ILE A 296 -29.62 17.61 22.59
N LEU A 297 -30.14 16.68 23.40
CA LEU A 297 -29.31 15.75 24.16
C LEU A 297 -28.47 14.86 23.24
N SER A 298 -29.05 14.31 22.16
CA SER A 298 -28.30 13.49 21.21
C SER A 298 -27.16 14.28 20.57
N LEU A 299 -27.42 15.53 20.16
CA LEU A 299 -26.38 16.43 19.67
C LEU A 299 -25.30 16.66 20.73
N LEU A 300 -25.69 16.97 21.98
CA LEU A 300 -24.75 17.16 23.08
C LEU A 300 -23.85 15.93 23.27
N PHE A 301 -24.39 14.72 23.29
CA PHE A 301 -23.59 13.49 23.46
C PHE A 301 -22.67 13.22 22.26
N ILE A 302 -23.09 13.55 21.03
CA ILE A 302 -22.18 13.51 19.86
C ILE A 302 -21.01 14.48 20.08
N LEU A 303 -21.29 15.72 20.51
CA LEU A 303 -20.28 16.73 20.76
C LEU A 303 -19.33 16.34 21.89
N VAL A 304 -19.85 15.74 22.97
CA VAL A 304 -19.03 15.21 24.07
C VAL A 304 -18.06 14.16 23.55
N GLY A 305 -18.50 13.21 22.72
CA GLY A 305 -17.59 12.25 22.09
C GLY A 305 -16.56 12.91 21.16
N TYR A 306 -16.97 13.94 20.42
CA TYR A 306 -16.12 14.70 19.51
C TYR A 306 -15.05 15.55 20.22
N THR A 307 -15.19 15.81 21.53
CA THR A 307 -14.18 16.59 22.28
C THR A 307 -12.81 15.92 22.35
N THR A 308 -12.69 14.64 22.03
CA THR A 308 -11.40 13.94 21.96
C THR A 308 -10.42 14.59 20.97
N PHE A 309 -10.90 15.27 19.92
CA PHE A 309 -10.06 16.04 18.99
C PHE A 309 -9.34 17.24 19.62
N LEU A 310 -9.78 17.72 20.78
CA LEU A 310 -9.07 18.77 21.51
C LEU A 310 -7.66 18.32 21.93
N VAL A 311 -7.45 17.01 22.13
CA VAL A 311 -6.13 16.45 22.43
C VAL A 311 -5.15 16.77 21.32
N LEU A 312 -5.54 16.66 20.05
CA LEU A 312 -4.66 16.97 18.92
C LEU A 312 -4.20 18.43 18.96
N VAL A 313 -5.11 19.36 19.26
CA VAL A 313 -4.76 20.79 19.37
C VAL A 313 -3.80 21.05 20.52
N ILE A 314 -4.05 20.46 21.69
CA ILE A 314 -3.18 20.60 22.87
C ILE A 314 -1.78 20.04 22.58
N ARG A 315 -1.71 18.84 22.00
CA ARG A 315 -0.44 18.14 21.74
C ARG A 315 0.33 18.73 20.56
N ALA A 316 -0.37 19.29 19.56
CA ALA A 316 0.26 20.05 18.49
C ALA A 316 0.94 21.32 19.00
N ASN A 317 0.33 22.02 19.98
CA ASN A 317 0.93 23.19 20.63
C ASN A 317 2.12 22.84 21.53
N ALA A 318 2.15 21.63 22.10
CA ALA A 318 3.30 21.12 22.84
C ALA A 318 4.51 20.79 21.94
N ASN A 319 4.36 20.90 20.61
CA ASN A 319 5.40 20.67 19.61
C ASN A 319 6.07 19.29 19.76
N THR A 320 5.23 18.25 19.84
CA THR A 320 5.64 16.85 19.92
C THR A 320 6.53 16.44 18.72
N PRO A 321 7.43 15.45 18.90
CA PRO A 321 8.32 14.99 17.82
C PRO A 321 7.59 14.56 16.54
N ILE A 322 6.53 13.76 16.68
CA ILE A 322 5.58 13.44 15.61
C ILE A 322 4.40 14.39 15.77
N ASN A 323 4.30 15.36 14.87
CA ASN A 323 3.24 16.36 14.93
C ASN A 323 2.68 16.68 13.54
N GLU A 324 2.09 15.68 12.92
CA GLU A 324 1.61 15.77 11.54
C GLU A 324 0.60 16.88 11.37
N ASN A 325 0.78 17.68 10.31
CA ASN A 325 -0.04 18.83 9.94
C ASN A 325 -0.15 19.95 10.99
N ALA A 326 0.45 19.78 12.17
CA ALA A 326 0.50 20.72 13.28
C ALA A 326 -0.82 21.48 13.53
N PRO A 327 -1.94 20.80 13.85
CA PRO A 327 -3.27 21.42 14.05
C PRO A 327 -3.34 22.26 15.35
N LYS A 328 -2.61 23.37 15.42
CA LYS A 328 -2.41 24.18 16.63
C LYS A 328 -3.57 25.10 17.00
N ASP A 329 -4.54 25.30 16.12
CA ASP A 329 -5.70 26.17 16.33
C ASP A 329 -6.90 25.70 15.49
N ALA A 330 -8.04 26.39 15.62
CA ALA A 330 -9.27 26.02 14.93
C ALA A 330 -9.13 26.03 13.40
N THR A 331 -8.35 26.96 12.84
CA THR A 331 -8.12 27.03 11.39
C THR A 331 -7.26 25.88 10.89
N ALA A 332 -6.17 25.56 11.59
CA ALA A 332 -5.31 24.44 11.24
C ALA A 332 -5.99 23.07 11.48
N LEU A 333 -6.79 22.94 12.54
CA LEU A 333 -7.57 21.73 12.82
C LEU A 333 -8.61 21.46 11.72
N LEU A 334 -9.20 22.50 11.12
CA LEU A 334 -10.12 22.31 9.99
C LEU A 334 -9.42 21.68 8.79
N THR A 335 -8.29 22.25 8.37
CA THR A 335 -7.48 21.71 7.25
C THR A 335 -7.03 20.29 7.53
N TYR A 336 -6.70 19.99 8.78
CA TYR A 336 -6.37 18.65 9.27
C TYR A 336 -7.55 17.68 9.10
N LEU A 337 -8.72 17.99 9.66
CA LEU A 337 -9.92 17.14 9.59
C LEU A 337 -10.42 16.92 8.17
N ASN A 338 -10.34 17.94 7.32
CA ASN A 338 -10.75 17.88 5.92
C ASN A 338 -9.76 17.11 5.04
N ARG A 339 -8.59 16.70 5.57
CA ARG A 339 -7.60 15.93 4.82
C ARG A 339 -7.14 16.64 3.53
N GLU A 340 -7.12 17.98 3.54
CA GLU A 340 -6.91 18.79 2.33
C GLU A 340 -5.55 18.54 1.66
N GLN A 341 -4.58 17.99 2.39
CA GLN A 341 -3.25 17.67 1.86
C GLN A 341 -3.26 16.55 0.81
N TYR A 342 -4.29 15.71 0.78
CA TYR A 342 -4.38 14.59 -0.17
C TYR A 342 -5.12 14.96 -1.47
N GLY A 343 -5.64 16.19 -1.57
CA GLY A 343 -6.43 16.65 -2.70
C GLY A 343 -7.84 16.05 -2.76
N ASP A 344 -8.59 16.44 -3.80
CA ASP A 344 -10.00 16.06 -3.97
C ASP A 344 -10.17 14.75 -4.74
N THR A 345 -11.08 13.90 -4.27
CA THR A 345 -11.58 12.73 -5.01
C THR A 345 -12.95 13.04 -5.60
N PRO A 346 -13.12 13.01 -6.94
CA PRO A 346 -14.39 13.36 -7.55
C PRO A 346 -15.41 12.22 -7.33
N LEU A 347 -16.53 12.53 -6.66
CA LEU A 347 -17.58 11.54 -6.36
C LEU A 347 -18.78 11.67 -7.31
N PHE A 348 -19.45 12.83 -7.30
CA PHE A 348 -20.68 13.03 -8.07
C PHE A 348 -20.42 13.61 -9.47
N TYR A 349 -19.45 14.50 -9.62
CA TYR A 349 -19.09 15.13 -10.89
C TYR A 349 -17.59 15.44 -10.88
N GLY A 350 -16.92 15.26 -12.02
CA GLY A 350 -15.49 15.49 -12.14
C GLY A 350 -14.89 14.93 -13.43
N GLN A 351 -13.58 14.95 -13.51
CA GLN A 351 -12.78 14.67 -14.69
C GLN A 351 -12.49 13.19 -14.91
N TYR A 352 -12.23 12.81 -16.16
CA TYR A 352 -11.55 11.55 -16.50
C TYR A 352 -10.02 11.67 -16.38
N TYR A 353 -9.32 10.54 -16.36
CA TYR A 353 -7.86 10.45 -16.24
C TYR A 353 -7.07 11.13 -17.37
N ASN A 354 -7.69 11.36 -18.54
CA ASN A 354 -7.07 12.02 -19.70
C ASN A 354 -7.57 13.46 -19.89
N ALA A 355 -8.23 14.03 -18.88
CA ALA A 355 -8.70 15.41 -18.96
C ALA A 355 -7.53 16.38 -18.77
N THR A 356 -7.39 17.32 -19.70
CA THR A 356 -6.40 18.39 -19.59
C THR A 356 -6.91 19.49 -18.65
N PRO A 357 -6.09 19.97 -17.69
CA PRO A 357 -6.34 21.20 -16.94
C PRO A 357 -6.47 22.40 -17.89
N ILE A 358 -7.50 23.25 -17.71
CA ILE A 358 -7.69 24.48 -18.51
C ILE A 358 -7.45 25.75 -17.70
N GLU A 359 -7.72 25.70 -16.39
CA GLU A 359 -7.63 26.85 -15.50
C GLU A 359 -7.38 26.33 -14.08
N GLN A 360 -6.65 27.09 -13.29
CA GLN A 360 -6.54 26.87 -11.85
C GLN A 360 -7.24 28.03 -11.14
N LYS A 361 -8.44 27.78 -10.60
CA LYS A 361 -9.20 28.80 -9.85
C LYS A 361 -8.76 28.82 -8.41
N ASP A 362 -8.72 29.99 -7.78
CA ASP A 362 -8.44 30.07 -6.34
C ASP A 362 -9.37 29.17 -5.52
N GLY A 363 -8.78 28.42 -4.60
CA GLY A 363 -9.51 27.64 -3.62
C GLY A 363 -10.18 28.52 -2.56
N SER A 364 -10.81 27.89 -1.56
CA SER A 364 -11.28 28.66 -0.39
C SER A 364 -10.09 29.29 0.34
N PRO A 365 -10.20 30.55 0.79
CA PRO A 365 -9.10 31.25 1.46
C PRO A 365 -8.68 30.47 2.72
N LYS A 366 -7.39 30.14 2.79
CA LYS A 366 -6.80 29.47 3.97
C LYS A 366 -6.19 30.53 4.86
N TYR A 367 -6.30 30.35 6.17
CA TYR A 367 -5.77 31.30 7.15
C TYR A 367 -4.68 30.62 7.96
N ILE A 368 -3.54 31.29 8.09
CA ILE A 368 -2.47 30.86 9.00
C ILE A 368 -2.29 31.88 10.10
N LYS A 369 -1.99 31.38 11.30
CA LYS A 369 -1.66 32.19 12.46
C LYS A 369 -0.30 32.84 12.27
N ASP A 370 -0.26 34.15 12.09
CA ASP A 370 1.00 34.90 12.04
C ASP A 370 1.33 35.52 13.40
N THR A 371 2.39 35.01 14.03
CA THR A 371 2.84 35.48 15.33
C THR A 371 3.49 36.87 15.28
N VAL A 372 3.92 37.33 14.10
CA VAL A 372 4.56 38.65 13.94
C VAL A 372 3.51 39.76 13.90
N SER A 373 2.54 39.67 12.98
CA SER A 373 1.44 40.64 12.89
C SER A 373 0.37 40.45 13.97
N LYS A 374 0.41 39.33 14.71
CA LYS A 374 -0.62 38.91 15.69
C LYS A 374 -2.01 38.78 15.06
N LYS A 375 -2.06 38.42 13.78
CA LYS A 375 -3.30 38.25 13.01
C LYS A 375 -3.28 36.92 12.27
N TYR A 376 -4.46 36.48 11.82
CA TYR A 376 -4.55 35.41 10.85
C TYR A 376 -4.41 36.00 9.45
N ILE A 377 -3.37 35.58 8.72
CA ILE A 377 -3.14 36.05 7.35
C ILE A 377 -3.71 35.04 6.37
N GLU A 378 -4.37 35.56 5.33
CA GLU A 378 -4.85 34.74 4.24
C GLU A 378 -3.67 34.26 3.40
N VAL A 379 -3.65 32.98 3.08
CA VAL A 379 -2.66 32.36 2.20
C VAL A 379 -3.39 31.81 1.00
N ARG A 380 -3.04 32.32 -0.18
CA ARG A 380 -3.50 31.79 -1.46
C ARG A 380 -2.69 30.54 -1.76
N GLN A 381 -3.26 29.37 -1.50
CA GLN A 381 -2.70 28.11 -2.00
C GLN A 381 -3.79 27.07 -2.20
N GLY A 382 -3.63 26.28 -3.27
CA GLY A 382 -4.55 25.20 -3.61
C GLY A 382 -5.66 25.68 -4.52
N GLY A 383 -5.28 26.15 -5.71
CA GLY A 383 -6.28 26.43 -6.72
C GLY A 383 -6.95 25.13 -7.17
N LYS A 384 -8.27 25.13 -7.24
CA LYS A 384 -9.05 24.03 -7.79
C LYS A 384 -8.77 23.97 -9.28
N VAL A 385 -8.13 22.89 -9.70
CA VAL A 385 -7.91 22.61 -11.12
C VAL A 385 -9.28 22.45 -11.77
N VAL A 386 -9.56 23.33 -12.72
CA VAL A 386 -10.71 23.24 -13.60
C VAL A 386 -10.25 22.50 -14.84
N TYR A 387 -10.95 21.42 -15.14
CA TYR A 387 -10.73 20.60 -16.32
C TYR A 387 -11.70 21.01 -17.41
N ASP A 388 -11.32 20.80 -18.68
CA ASP A 388 -12.23 21.01 -19.81
C ASP A 388 -13.53 20.21 -19.58
N GLU A 389 -14.68 20.89 -19.59
CA GLU A 389 -16.01 20.27 -19.44
C GLU A 389 -16.26 19.18 -20.48
N LYS A 390 -15.59 19.23 -21.65
CA LYS A 390 -15.65 18.16 -22.64
C LYS A 390 -15.08 16.85 -22.11
N ASN A 391 -14.18 16.86 -21.12
CA ASN A 391 -13.52 15.69 -20.55
C ASN A 391 -14.00 15.35 -19.12
N THR A 392 -15.08 15.98 -18.65
CA THR A 392 -15.74 15.65 -17.39
C THR A 392 -16.98 14.77 -17.59
N THR A 393 -17.48 14.21 -16.49
CA THR A 393 -18.71 13.41 -16.45
C THR A 393 -19.41 13.48 -15.10
N ILE A 394 -20.68 13.05 -15.08
CA ILE A 394 -21.38 12.67 -13.85
C ILE A 394 -20.88 11.29 -13.42
N PHE A 395 -20.76 11.06 -12.12
CA PHE A 395 -20.27 9.81 -11.55
C PHE A 395 -18.91 9.36 -12.13
N PRO A 396 -17.85 10.18 -12.02
CA PRO A 396 -16.52 9.84 -12.53
C PRO A 396 -15.91 8.69 -11.71
N ARG A 397 -15.57 7.58 -12.37
CA ARG A 397 -14.92 6.42 -11.75
C ARG A 397 -13.50 6.21 -12.28
N MET A 398 -13.20 6.79 -13.44
CA MET A 398 -11.91 6.67 -14.12
C MET A 398 -11.12 7.98 -14.07
N TYR A 399 -10.73 8.44 -12.88
CA TYR A 399 -9.97 9.68 -12.67
C TYR A 399 -8.53 9.38 -12.22
N SER A 400 -7.61 10.32 -12.38
CA SER A 400 -6.25 10.22 -11.84
C SER A 400 -5.81 11.53 -11.23
N ASN A 401 -5.21 11.46 -10.05
CA ASN A 401 -4.52 12.56 -9.38
C ASN A 401 -3.02 12.29 -9.22
N ASP A 402 -2.54 11.14 -9.71
CA ASP A 402 -1.16 10.67 -9.58
C ASP A 402 -0.72 10.04 -10.90
N GLU A 403 0.11 10.76 -11.64
CA GLU A 403 0.62 10.32 -12.94
C GLU A 403 1.68 9.21 -12.80
N SER A 404 2.32 9.08 -11.63
CA SER A 404 3.43 8.14 -11.41
C SER A 404 3.01 6.66 -11.37
N ARG A 405 1.72 6.39 -11.19
CA ARG A 405 1.16 5.03 -11.02
C ARG A 405 0.61 4.42 -12.30
N ASN A 406 0.77 5.08 -13.44
CA ASN A 406 0.27 4.60 -14.75
C ASN A 406 -1.23 4.23 -14.73
N HIS A 407 -2.06 4.92 -13.93
CA HIS A 407 -3.50 4.66 -13.88
C HIS A 407 -4.19 4.63 -15.25
N PRO A 408 -3.85 5.51 -16.23
CA PRO A 408 -4.45 5.48 -17.57
C PRO A 408 -4.39 4.10 -18.25
N VAL A 409 -3.28 3.38 -18.09
CA VAL A 409 -3.07 2.05 -18.67
C VAL A 409 -4.08 1.06 -18.10
N TYR A 410 -4.14 0.96 -16.76
CA TYR A 410 -5.01 0.02 -16.09
C TYR A 410 -6.48 0.36 -16.29
N TYR A 411 -6.83 1.64 -16.33
CA TYR A 411 -8.17 2.08 -16.72
C TYR A 411 -8.57 1.58 -18.10
N LYS A 412 -7.68 1.75 -19.10
CA LYS A 412 -7.93 1.25 -20.45
C LYS A 412 -8.15 -0.26 -20.44
N MET A 413 -7.33 -1.02 -19.73
CA MET A 413 -7.45 -2.48 -19.62
C MET A 413 -8.74 -2.95 -18.92
N TRP A 414 -9.07 -2.39 -17.77
CA TRP A 414 -10.28 -2.74 -17.01
C TRP A 414 -11.56 -2.37 -17.76
N SER A 415 -11.53 -1.30 -18.55
CA SER A 415 -12.68 -0.85 -19.34
C SER A 415 -12.75 -1.45 -20.75
N GLY A 416 -11.69 -2.12 -21.22
CA GLY A 416 -11.60 -2.66 -22.57
C GLY A 416 -11.36 -1.59 -23.66
N ILE A 417 -10.78 -0.45 -23.29
CA ILE A 417 -10.36 0.59 -24.24
C ILE A 417 -9.08 0.11 -24.92
N LYS A 418 -9.02 0.25 -26.25
CA LYS A 418 -7.83 -0.10 -27.03
C LYS A 418 -6.61 0.70 -26.57
N GLU A 419 -5.46 0.06 -26.56
CA GLU A 419 -4.19 0.70 -26.26
C GLU A 419 -3.86 1.82 -27.26
N GLY A 420 -3.12 2.84 -26.83
CA GLY A 420 -2.80 4.03 -27.63
C GLY A 420 -3.97 4.98 -27.90
N SER A 421 -5.20 4.62 -27.50
CA SER A 421 -6.35 5.50 -27.65
C SER A 421 -6.38 6.58 -26.56
N ASP A 422 -6.29 7.85 -26.97
CA ASP A 422 -6.35 9.00 -26.04
C ASP A 422 -7.69 9.75 -26.05
N ARG A 423 -8.70 9.19 -26.72
CA ARG A 423 -10.07 9.72 -26.68
C ARG A 423 -10.64 9.73 -25.26
N LYS A 424 -11.60 10.62 -25.02
CA LYS A 424 -12.46 10.60 -23.84
C LYS A 424 -13.10 9.21 -23.63
N PRO A 425 -13.03 8.64 -22.41
CA PRO A 425 -13.80 7.46 -22.05
C PRO A 425 -15.31 7.70 -22.21
N THR A 426 -16.02 6.69 -22.72
CA THR A 426 -17.48 6.69 -22.75
C THR A 426 -18.04 6.43 -21.35
N PHE A 427 -19.28 6.84 -21.08
CA PHE A 427 -19.92 6.54 -19.80
C PHE A 427 -20.11 5.03 -19.57
N ALA A 428 -20.30 4.25 -20.64
CA ALA A 428 -20.37 2.78 -20.55
C ALA A 428 -19.03 2.16 -20.11
N GLU A 429 -17.90 2.69 -20.59
CA GLU A 429 -16.56 2.28 -20.14
C GLU A 429 -16.31 2.66 -18.68
N ASN A 430 -16.77 3.84 -18.26
CA ASN A 430 -16.76 4.27 -16.86
C ASN A 430 -17.52 3.31 -15.94
N LEU A 431 -18.72 2.88 -16.35
CA LEU A 431 -19.48 1.86 -15.62
C LEU A 431 -18.84 0.47 -15.69
N THR A 432 -18.21 0.13 -16.81
CA THR A 432 -17.50 -1.15 -16.97
C THR A 432 -16.36 -1.25 -15.95
N TYR A 433 -15.57 -0.18 -15.78
CA TYR A 433 -14.57 -0.09 -14.73
C TYR A 433 -15.17 -0.24 -13.33
N PHE A 434 -16.26 0.50 -13.03
CA PHE A 434 -16.96 0.41 -11.74
C PHE A 434 -17.35 -1.03 -11.41
N PHE A 435 -17.99 -1.74 -12.33
CA PHE A 435 -18.45 -3.10 -12.06
C PHE A 435 -17.29 -4.13 -12.04
N ARG A 436 -16.34 -4.04 -12.97
CA ARG A 436 -15.26 -5.04 -13.08
C ARG A 436 -14.19 -4.87 -12.00
N TYR A 437 -13.73 -3.64 -11.76
CA TYR A 437 -12.70 -3.38 -10.77
C TYR A 437 -13.30 -3.05 -9.40
N GLN A 438 -14.04 -1.95 -9.27
CA GLN A 438 -14.45 -1.43 -7.96
C GLN A 438 -15.46 -2.34 -7.23
N VAL A 439 -16.40 -2.98 -7.94
CA VAL A 439 -17.39 -3.88 -7.33
C VAL A 439 -16.88 -5.33 -7.30
N ASN A 440 -16.38 -5.86 -8.41
CA ASN A 440 -16.01 -7.27 -8.46
C ASN A 440 -14.60 -7.55 -7.89
N HIS A 441 -13.56 -6.87 -8.39
CA HIS A 441 -12.18 -7.06 -7.92
C HIS A 441 -11.93 -6.53 -6.50
N MET A 442 -12.48 -5.37 -6.16
CA MET A 442 -12.22 -4.69 -4.88
C MET A 442 -13.21 -5.04 -3.78
N TYR A 443 -14.40 -5.59 -4.06
CA TYR A 443 -15.36 -5.94 -3.01
C TYR A 443 -15.73 -7.43 -3.02
N TRP A 444 -16.29 -7.95 -4.11
CA TRP A 444 -16.73 -9.35 -4.14
C TRP A 444 -15.58 -10.35 -4.02
N ARG A 445 -14.37 -9.99 -4.48
CA ARG A 445 -13.17 -10.82 -4.28
C ARG A 445 -12.87 -11.02 -2.80
N TYR A 446 -12.76 -9.94 -2.03
CA TYR A 446 -12.51 -10.00 -0.58
C TYR A 446 -13.68 -10.63 0.18
N PHE A 447 -14.92 -10.33 -0.22
CA PHE A 447 -16.09 -11.01 0.34
C PHE A 447 -15.97 -12.54 0.19
N MET A 448 -15.48 -13.01 -0.95
CA MET A 448 -15.28 -14.44 -1.19
C MET A 448 -14.05 -15.01 -0.48
N TRP A 449 -12.98 -14.23 -0.22
CA TRP A 449 -11.87 -14.68 0.65
C TRP A 449 -12.41 -15.14 2.00
N ASN A 450 -13.26 -14.32 2.62
CA ASN A 450 -13.80 -14.57 3.96
C ASN A 450 -14.79 -15.74 4.04
N PHE A 451 -15.45 -16.14 2.94
CA PHE A 451 -16.57 -17.10 2.98
C PHE A 451 -16.49 -18.28 2.00
N ALA A 452 -15.51 -18.29 1.11
CA ALA A 452 -15.22 -19.40 0.20
C ALA A 452 -13.78 -19.89 0.31
N GLY A 453 -12.82 -18.98 0.49
CA GLY A 453 -11.39 -19.26 0.62
C GLY A 453 -10.52 -18.32 -0.22
N ARG A 454 -9.21 -18.30 0.08
CA ARG A 454 -8.20 -17.41 -0.50
C ARG A 454 -7.15 -18.21 -1.27
N GLN A 455 -6.74 -17.71 -2.45
CA GLN A 455 -5.77 -18.40 -3.31
C GLN A 455 -4.36 -18.38 -2.72
N ASN A 456 -3.94 -17.20 -2.25
CA ASN A 456 -2.66 -16.90 -1.62
C ASN A 456 -2.70 -15.46 -1.09
N ASP A 457 -1.66 -15.08 -0.36
CA ASP A 457 -1.46 -13.76 0.24
C ASP A 457 -0.81 -12.72 -0.69
N ILE A 458 -0.59 -13.08 -1.96
CA ILE A 458 0.07 -12.22 -2.95
C ILE A 458 -0.93 -11.18 -3.49
N GLN A 459 -0.55 -9.91 -3.43
CA GLN A 459 -1.40 -8.81 -3.91
C GLN A 459 -1.68 -8.95 -5.41
N SER A 460 -2.95 -8.78 -5.80
CA SER A 460 -3.35 -8.77 -7.20
C SER A 460 -3.87 -7.41 -7.66
N PHE A 461 -3.35 -6.96 -8.81
CA PHE A 461 -3.92 -5.85 -9.57
C PHE A 461 -5.08 -6.28 -10.49
N GLY A 462 -5.43 -7.57 -10.45
CA GLY A 462 -6.52 -8.25 -11.17
C GLY A 462 -6.28 -8.48 -12.65
N LEU A 463 -5.20 -7.90 -13.19
CA LEU A 463 -4.73 -8.06 -14.56
C LEU A 463 -3.23 -8.31 -14.55
N ASN A 464 -2.76 -9.13 -15.48
CA ASN A 464 -1.33 -9.41 -15.63
C ASN A 464 -0.63 -8.27 -16.36
N TYR A 465 0.51 -7.88 -15.81
CA TYR A 465 1.46 -6.96 -16.42
C TYR A 465 2.83 -7.62 -16.39
N SER A 466 3.35 -7.97 -17.57
CA SER A 466 4.72 -8.47 -17.73
C SER A 466 5.50 -7.50 -18.61
N GLY A 467 6.67 -7.06 -18.14
CA GLY A 467 7.59 -6.27 -18.95
C GLY A 467 8.22 -7.04 -20.11
N TYR A 468 7.98 -8.36 -20.20
CA TYR A 468 8.47 -9.23 -21.28
C TYR A 468 7.47 -9.39 -22.43
N GLN A 469 6.25 -8.86 -22.31
CA GLN A 469 5.32 -8.75 -23.43
C GLN A 469 5.23 -7.28 -23.87
N PRO A 470 5.21 -7.02 -25.20
CA PRO A 470 4.78 -5.72 -25.69
C PRO A 470 3.37 -5.45 -25.12
N MET A 471 3.19 -4.25 -24.60
CA MET A 471 1.99 -3.81 -23.90
C MET A 471 0.72 -4.10 -24.74
N SER A 472 0.85 -3.99 -26.07
CA SER A 472 -0.17 -4.26 -27.10
C SER A 472 -0.63 -5.71 -27.24
N GLU A 473 0.17 -6.70 -26.85
CA GLU A 473 -0.21 -8.12 -26.91
C GLU A 473 -0.89 -8.61 -25.62
N SER A 474 -0.61 -7.94 -24.50
CA SER A 474 -1.03 -8.37 -23.15
C SER A 474 -2.54 -8.23 -22.90
N ASN A 475 -3.25 -7.39 -23.65
CA ASN A 475 -4.70 -7.18 -23.62
C ASN A 475 -5.34 -7.10 -22.21
N GLY A 476 -4.59 -6.76 -21.16
CA GLY A 476 -5.06 -6.84 -19.78
C GLY A 476 -5.71 -8.19 -19.45
N THR A 477 -5.03 -9.30 -19.80
CA THR A 477 -5.53 -10.63 -19.44
C THR A 477 -5.67 -10.75 -17.92
N LYS A 478 -6.71 -11.47 -17.47
CA LYS A 478 -7.01 -11.61 -16.03
C LYS A 478 -5.81 -12.23 -15.32
N ASP A 479 -5.46 -11.68 -14.16
CA ASP A 479 -4.52 -12.31 -13.23
C ASP A 479 -5.16 -13.57 -12.63
N LEU A 480 -4.52 -14.71 -12.93
CA LEU A 480 -4.98 -16.04 -12.51
C LEU A 480 -4.18 -16.59 -11.33
N LEU A 481 -3.08 -15.95 -10.96
CA LEU A 481 -2.08 -16.53 -10.07
C LEU A 481 -2.08 -15.86 -8.69
N HIS A 482 -2.46 -14.59 -8.59
CA HIS A 482 -2.33 -13.85 -7.34
C HIS A 482 -3.68 -13.41 -6.79
N GLY A 483 -3.84 -13.47 -5.48
CA GLY A 483 -4.90 -12.83 -4.71
C GLY A 483 -6.33 -13.14 -5.17
N ASN A 484 -6.61 -14.24 -5.85
CA ASN A 484 -7.98 -14.62 -6.16
C ASN A 484 -8.64 -15.31 -4.95
N TRP A 485 -9.94 -15.52 -5.01
CA TRP A 485 -10.62 -16.46 -4.14
C TRP A 485 -10.68 -17.85 -4.77
N ILE A 486 -10.60 -18.88 -3.92
CA ILE A 486 -10.81 -20.29 -4.27
C ILE A 486 -11.86 -20.90 -3.35
N THR A 487 -12.40 -22.04 -3.73
CA THR A 487 -13.37 -22.79 -2.93
C THR A 487 -12.74 -24.00 -2.24
N GLY A 488 -11.68 -24.57 -2.80
CA GLY A 488 -11.20 -25.91 -2.46
C GLY A 488 -11.90 -27.02 -3.26
N ILE A 489 -12.83 -26.68 -4.15
CA ILE A 489 -13.52 -27.61 -5.05
C ILE A 489 -12.85 -27.50 -6.42
N ASN A 490 -11.96 -28.46 -6.73
CA ASN A 490 -11.05 -28.41 -7.88
C ASN A 490 -11.72 -28.05 -9.22
N PHE A 491 -12.90 -28.58 -9.54
CA PHE A 491 -13.53 -28.28 -10.83
C PHE A 491 -14.07 -26.84 -10.92
N ILE A 492 -14.54 -26.26 -9.81
CA ILE A 492 -15.02 -24.86 -9.75
C ILE A 492 -13.83 -23.92 -9.88
N ASP A 493 -12.79 -24.19 -9.10
CA ASP A 493 -11.59 -23.38 -9.06
C ASP A 493 -10.84 -23.47 -10.38
N ALA A 494 -10.72 -24.68 -10.95
CA ALA A 494 -10.05 -24.87 -12.24
C ALA A 494 -10.80 -24.25 -13.41
N TRP A 495 -12.12 -24.22 -13.37
CA TRP A 495 -12.93 -23.52 -14.36
C TRP A 495 -12.67 -22.01 -14.36
N ARG A 496 -12.36 -21.40 -13.21
CA ARG A 496 -12.06 -19.97 -13.10
C ARG A 496 -10.58 -19.62 -13.31
N LEU A 497 -9.69 -20.32 -12.63
CA LEU A 497 -8.28 -19.94 -12.49
C LEU A 497 -7.32 -20.80 -13.33
N GLY A 498 -7.70 -22.03 -13.67
CA GLY A 498 -6.79 -22.97 -14.35
C GLY A 498 -6.40 -24.13 -13.43
N PRO A 499 -5.46 -25.00 -13.81
CA PRO A 499 -5.10 -26.20 -13.03
C PRO A 499 -4.94 -25.93 -11.53
N GLN A 500 -5.46 -26.80 -10.66
CA GLN A 500 -5.42 -26.65 -9.19
C GLN A 500 -4.76 -27.84 -8.47
N THR A 501 -4.21 -28.78 -9.25
CA THR A 501 -3.42 -29.93 -8.75
C THR A 501 -1.97 -29.74 -9.18
N ASP A 502 -1.04 -30.43 -8.53
CA ASP A 502 0.40 -30.43 -8.89
C ASP A 502 0.92 -29.00 -9.07
N LEU A 503 0.63 -28.17 -8.05
CA LEU A 503 1.05 -26.78 -8.01
C LEU A 503 2.55 -26.73 -7.66
N PRO A 504 3.27 -25.70 -8.12
CA PRO A 504 4.61 -25.40 -7.62
C PRO A 504 4.63 -25.33 -6.09
N GLU A 505 5.74 -25.74 -5.48
CA GLU A 505 5.85 -25.93 -4.03
C GLU A 505 5.47 -24.69 -3.22
N ASP A 506 5.93 -23.52 -3.64
CA ASP A 506 5.63 -22.20 -3.06
C ASP A 506 4.13 -21.87 -3.13
N LEU A 507 3.46 -22.15 -4.25
CA LEU A 507 2.01 -21.97 -4.40
C LEU A 507 1.19 -23.07 -3.71
N ALA A 508 1.76 -24.25 -3.53
CA ALA A 508 1.14 -25.37 -2.84
C ALA A 508 1.10 -25.13 -1.33
N ASN A 509 2.22 -24.66 -0.78
CA ASN A 509 2.50 -24.48 0.65
C ASN A 509 2.37 -23.02 1.12
N ASN A 510 1.91 -22.11 0.26
CA ASN A 510 1.59 -20.73 0.66
C ASN A 510 0.57 -20.76 1.82
N LYS A 511 0.93 -20.18 2.96
CA LYS A 511 0.07 -20.19 4.16
C LYS A 511 -1.23 -19.42 3.96
N GLY A 512 -1.24 -18.37 3.13
CA GLY A 512 -2.45 -17.60 2.77
C GLY A 512 -3.45 -18.32 1.86
N LYS A 513 -3.33 -19.65 1.70
CA LYS A 513 -4.14 -20.46 0.81
C LYS A 513 -5.18 -21.27 1.58
N ASN A 514 -6.36 -20.69 1.69
CA ASN A 514 -7.40 -21.18 2.58
C ASN A 514 -8.59 -21.74 1.79
N ARG A 515 -9.14 -22.88 2.24
CA ARG A 515 -10.22 -23.62 1.56
C ARG A 515 -11.43 -23.82 2.47
N LEU A 516 -12.47 -23.02 2.26
CA LEU A 516 -13.68 -23.03 3.10
C LEU A 516 -14.86 -23.78 2.45
N PHE A 517 -14.69 -24.34 1.25
CA PHE A 517 -15.68 -25.14 0.50
C PHE A 517 -17.03 -24.45 0.31
N CYS A 518 -17.04 -23.11 0.35
CA CYS A 518 -18.24 -22.26 0.37
C CYS A 518 -19.21 -22.56 1.53
N LEU A 519 -18.82 -23.31 2.56
CA LEU A 519 -19.71 -23.67 3.67
C LEU A 519 -20.20 -22.44 4.45
N PRO A 520 -19.34 -21.46 4.82
CA PRO A 520 -19.79 -20.22 5.44
C PRO A 520 -20.75 -19.45 4.53
N LEU A 521 -20.41 -19.32 3.24
CA LEU A 521 -21.24 -18.64 2.24
C LEU A 521 -22.63 -19.27 2.11
N LEU A 522 -22.71 -20.59 1.96
CA LEU A 522 -23.96 -21.32 1.80
C LEU A 522 -24.86 -21.21 3.04
N LEU A 523 -24.27 -21.33 4.24
CA LEU A 523 -25.01 -21.17 5.49
C LEU A 523 -25.54 -19.73 5.65
N GLY A 524 -24.74 -18.73 5.29
CA GLY A 524 -25.15 -17.33 5.27
C GLY A 524 -26.28 -17.05 4.28
N ILE A 525 -26.20 -17.57 3.05
CA ILE A 525 -27.30 -17.46 2.06
C ILE A 525 -28.58 -18.13 2.59
N ALA A 526 -28.46 -19.30 3.21
CA ALA A 526 -29.60 -20.00 3.80
C ALA A 526 -30.26 -19.14 4.91
N GLY A 527 -29.46 -18.52 5.78
CA GLY A 527 -29.96 -17.61 6.81
C GLY A 527 -30.59 -16.33 6.27
N LEU A 528 -30.02 -15.73 5.23
CA LEU A 528 -30.60 -14.58 4.52
C LEU A 528 -31.97 -14.93 3.95
N VAL A 529 -32.07 -16.03 3.18
CA VAL A 529 -33.33 -16.49 2.58
C VAL A 529 -34.36 -16.82 3.67
N PHE A 530 -33.93 -17.45 4.76
CA PHE A 530 -34.80 -17.74 5.90
C PHE A 530 -35.33 -16.46 6.56
N GLN A 531 -34.46 -15.48 6.82
CA GLN A 531 -34.86 -14.21 7.45
C GLN A 531 -35.78 -13.40 6.54
N ILE A 532 -35.51 -13.30 5.23
CA ILE A 532 -36.39 -12.60 4.27
C ILE A 532 -37.80 -13.18 4.30
N ARG A 533 -37.93 -14.52 4.32
CA ARG A 533 -39.23 -15.20 4.30
C ARG A 533 -40.00 -15.06 5.60
N ARG A 534 -39.32 -15.00 6.75
CA ARG A 534 -39.96 -15.03 8.08
C ARG A 534 -40.07 -13.65 8.72
N LYS A 535 -39.10 -12.77 8.50
CA LYS A 535 -38.92 -11.44 9.12
C LYS A 535 -38.32 -10.44 8.13
N PRO A 536 -39.05 -10.04 7.07
CA PRO A 536 -38.51 -9.19 5.99
C PRO A 536 -38.06 -7.79 6.46
N LYS A 537 -38.67 -7.24 7.52
CA LYS A 537 -38.27 -5.95 8.10
C LYS A 537 -36.88 -6.03 8.75
N ASP A 538 -36.66 -7.06 9.57
CA ASP A 538 -35.35 -7.31 10.20
C ASP A 538 -34.30 -7.69 9.14
N ALA A 539 -34.68 -8.46 8.12
CA ALA A 539 -33.79 -8.77 6.99
C ALA A 539 -33.33 -7.51 6.26
N PHE A 540 -34.23 -6.55 6.07
CA PHE A 540 -33.89 -5.26 5.45
C PHE A 540 -32.93 -4.43 6.32
N VAL A 541 -33.06 -4.46 7.65
CA VAL A 541 -32.12 -3.79 8.57
C VAL A 541 -30.71 -4.38 8.45
N VAL A 542 -30.59 -5.71 8.47
CA VAL A 542 -29.28 -6.38 8.30
C VAL A 542 -28.72 -6.13 6.91
N PHE A 543 -29.58 -6.14 5.87
CA PHE A 543 -29.18 -5.80 4.51
C PHE A 543 -28.68 -4.36 4.37
N LEU A 544 -29.33 -3.40 5.03
CA LEU A 544 -28.85 -2.02 5.05
C LEU A 544 -27.48 -1.91 5.70
N LEU A 545 -27.25 -2.61 6.82
CA LEU A 545 -25.93 -2.66 7.42
C LEU A 545 -24.92 -3.23 6.42
N PHE A 546 -25.18 -4.41 5.86
CA PHE A 546 -24.34 -5.06 4.83
C PHE A 546 -24.03 -4.16 3.63
N PHE A 547 -25.04 -3.48 3.09
CA PHE A 547 -24.88 -2.61 1.93
C PHE A 547 -24.09 -1.34 2.26
N MET A 548 -24.41 -0.69 3.39
CA MET A 548 -23.79 0.57 3.78
C MET A 548 -22.34 0.40 4.18
N THR A 549 -21.97 -0.70 4.85
CA THR A 549 -20.60 -1.02 5.26
C THR A 549 -19.82 -1.85 4.24
N GLY A 550 -20.37 -2.00 3.02
CA GLY A 550 -19.77 -2.76 1.91
C GLY A 550 -19.83 -1.96 0.62
N LEU A 551 -20.80 -2.26 -0.24
CA LEU A 551 -20.93 -1.63 -1.56
C LEU A 551 -21.03 -0.10 -1.54
N ALA A 552 -21.62 0.51 -0.51
CA ALA A 552 -21.67 1.98 -0.42
C ALA A 552 -20.28 2.61 -0.17
N ILE A 553 -19.37 1.90 0.51
CA ILE A 553 -17.99 2.35 0.73
C ILE A 553 -17.24 2.42 -0.60
N VAL A 554 -17.48 1.49 -1.52
CA VAL A 554 -16.91 1.52 -2.88
C VAL A 554 -17.22 2.85 -3.58
N LEU A 555 -18.45 3.36 -3.41
CA LEU A 555 -18.87 4.64 -4.01
C LEU A 555 -18.12 5.83 -3.41
N TYR A 556 -17.90 5.81 -2.09
CA TYR A 556 -17.23 6.86 -1.33
C TYR A 556 -15.71 6.88 -1.53
N LEU A 557 -15.06 5.72 -1.51
CA LEU A 557 -13.60 5.63 -1.70
C LEU A 557 -13.20 5.88 -3.15
N ASN A 558 -14.08 5.56 -4.11
CA ASN A 558 -13.85 5.69 -5.55
C ASN A 558 -12.44 5.23 -5.96
N GLN A 559 -12.03 4.04 -5.54
CA GLN A 559 -10.63 3.62 -5.63
C GLN A 559 -10.11 3.60 -7.08
N PRO A 560 -8.96 4.24 -7.38
CA PRO A 560 -8.24 4.06 -8.64
C PRO A 560 -7.59 2.67 -8.73
N PRO A 561 -7.14 2.23 -9.93
CA PRO A 561 -6.34 1.02 -10.08
C PRO A 561 -4.99 1.17 -9.36
N CYS A 562 -4.20 0.10 -9.28
CA CYS A 562 -2.84 0.13 -8.69
C CYS A 562 -2.81 0.62 -7.24
N GLN A 563 -3.74 0.12 -6.41
CA GLN A 563 -3.69 0.37 -4.97
C GLN A 563 -2.36 -0.14 -4.39
N PRO A 564 -1.75 0.56 -3.42
CA PRO A 564 -0.43 0.21 -2.90
C PRO A 564 -0.43 -1.09 -2.07
N ARG A 565 -1.60 -1.54 -1.61
CA ARG A 565 -1.84 -2.80 -0.91
C ARG A 565 -3.30 -3.21 -1.06
N GLU A 566 -3.62 -4.44 -0.65
CA GLU A 566 -5.01 -4.90 -0.53
C GLU A 566 -5.78 -4.04 0.51
N ARG A 567 -7.08 -3.79 0.27
CA ARG A 567 -7.93 -2.86 1.05
C ARG A 567 -9.20 -3.52 1.62
N ASP A 568 -9.14 -4.81 1.86
CA ASP A 568 -10.24 -5.65 2.35
C ASP A 568 -10.81 -5.18 3.71
N TYR A 569 -9.95 -4.73 4.61
CA TYR A 569 -10.32 -4.19 5.93
C TYR A 569 -11.35 -3.04 5.88
N ALA A 570 -11.43 -2.30 4.77
CA ALA A 570 -12.42 -1.25 4.59
C ALA A 570 -13.86 -1.80 4.54
N TYR A 571 -14.03 -3.09 4.24
CA TYR A 571 -15.31 -3.76 4.07
C TYR A 571 -15.66 -4.72 5.21
N ALA A 572 -14.84 -4.81 6.27
CA ALA A 572 -15.02 -5.71 7.40
C ALA A 572 -16.43 -5.60 8.02
N GLY A 573 -17.00 -4.39 8.08
CA GLY A 573 -18.36 -4.16 8.58
C GLY A 573 -19.45 -4.86 7.76
N SER A 574 -19.25 -5.13 6.46
CA SER A 574 -20.20 -5.91 5.66
C SER A 574 -20.08 -7.41 5.93
N PHE A 575 -18.87 -7.88 6.23
CA PHE A 575 -18.60 -9.27 6.60
C PHE A 575 -19.22 -9.57 7.98
N TYR A 576 -19.14 -8.62 8.91
CA TYR A 576 -19.88 -8.63 10.18
C TYR A 576 -21.39 -8.82 9.96
N ALA A 577 -21.98 -8.04 9.04
CA ALA A 577 -23.41 -8.14 8.74
C ALA A 577 -23.78 -9.48 8.09
N PHE A 578 -22.92 -10.03 7.22
CA PHE A 578 -23.13 -11.34 6.62
C PHE A 578 -23.04 -12.47 7.65
N ALA A 579 -22.15 -12.36 8.64
CA ALA A 579 -22.01 -13.32 9.73
C ALA A 579 -23.28 -13.43 10.61
N ILE A 580 -24.09 -12.37 10.67
CA ILE A 580 -25.44 -12.45 11.26
C ILE A 580 -26.28 -13.48 10.52
N TRP A 581 -26.26 -13.47 9.18
CA TRP A 581 -26.98 -14.46 8.39
C TRP A 581 -26.39 -15.86 8.50
N ILE A 582 -25.06 -16.01 8.63
CA ILE A 582 -24.45 -17.31 8.95
C ILE A 582 -25.07 -17.89 10.23
N GLY A 583 -25.15 -17.07 11.29
CA GLY A 583 -25.80 -17.46 12.54
C GLY A 583 -27.28 -17.81 12.36
N LEU A 584 -28.05 -16.96 11.66
CA LEU A 584 -29.48 -17.23 11.41
C LEU A 584 -29.72 -18.46 10.50
N GLY A 585 -28.73 -18.87 9.71
CA GLY A 585 -28.74 -20.11 8.94
C GLY A 585 -28.88 -21.34 9.82
N VAL A 586 -28.25 -21.34 11.01
CA VAL A 586 -28.37 -22.43 12.00
C VAL A 586 -29.83 -22.58 12.46
N TYR A 587 -30.48 -21.48 12.84
CA TYR A 587 -31.89 -21.51 13.23
C TYR A 587 -32.79 -21.94 12.05
N GLY A 588 -32.49 -21.48 10.84
CA GLY A 588 -33.21 -21.86 9.62
C GLY A 588 -33.13 -23.36 9.32
N LEU A 589 -31.94 -23.96 9.46
CA LEU A 589 -31.72 -25.40 9.29
C LEU A 589 -32.41 -26.22 10.38
N TYR A 590 -32.37 -25.76 11.64
CA TYR A 590 -33.12 -26.36 12.74
C TYR A 590 -34.62 -26.40 12.44
N GLU A 591 -35.23 -25.28 12.01
CA GLU A 591 -36.64 -25.23 11.63
C GLU A 591 -36.96 -26.08 10.39
N TRP A 592 -36.01 -26.24 9.47
CA TRP A 592 -36.19 -27.08 8.28
C TRP A 592 -36.19 -28.58 8.63
N ILE A 593 -35.23 -29.02 9.45
CA ILE A 593 -35.06 -30.40 9.92
C ILE A 593 -36.12 -30.77 10.97
N ARG A 594 -36.82 -29.79 11.55
CA ARG A 594 -37.93 -30.01 12.48
C ARG A 594 -38.99 -30.99 11.96
N LYS A 595 -39.16 -31.09 10.64
CA LYS A 595 -40.09 -32.04 9.97
C LYS A 595 -39.70 -33.51 10.14
N ILE A 596 -38.46 -33.80 10.54
CA ILE A 596 -37.96 -35.16 10.77
C ILE A 596 -38.38 -35.63 12.16
N LYS A 597 -38.83 -36.90 12.26
CA LYS A 597 -39.31 -37.55 13.49
C LYS A 597 -38.15 -37.96 14.42
N ILE A 598 -37.42 -36.99 14.92
CA ILE A 598 -36.38 -37.12 15.96
C ILE A 598 -36.70 -36.11 17.08
N ASP A 599 -36.23 -36.35 18.31
CA ASP A 599 -36.33 -35.41 19.43
C ASP A 599 -35.82 -34.01 19.04
N GLU A 600 -36.58 -32.97 19.42
CA GLU A 600 -36.30 -31.58 19.06
C GLU A 600 -34.99 -31.07 19.66
N THR A 601 -34.66 -31.48 20.88
CA THR A 601 -33.45 -31.07 21.58
C THR A 601 -32.22 -31.67 20.89
N ILE A 602 -32.30 -32.95 20.52
CA ILE A 602 -31.26 -33.62 19.74
C ILE A 602 -31.08 -32.93 18.38
N LYS A 603 -32.17 -32.62 17.66
CA LYS A 603 -32.09 -31.90 16.37
C LYS A 603 -31.38 -30.56 16.51
N ALA A 604 -31.76 -29.74 17.50
CA ALA A 604 -31.13 -28.44 17.73
C ALA A 604 -29.64 -28.57 18.08
N ALA A 605 -29.27 -29.55 18.91
CA ALA A 605 -27.89 -29.82 19.29
C ALA A 605 -27.04 -30.28 18.10
N VAL A 606 -27.52 -31.27 17.33
CA VAL A 606 -26.83 -31.79 16.15
C VAL A 606 -26.62 -30.70 15.11
N VAL A 607 -27.65 -29.92 14.78
CA VAL A 607 -27.51 -28.80 13.82
C VAL A 607 -26.47 -27.79 14.30
N THR A 608 -26.50 -27.44 15.59
CA THR A 608 -25.51 -26.50 16.16
C THR A 608 -24.08 -27.05 16.07
N VAL A 609 -23.87 -28.31 16.48
CA VAL A 609 -22.55 -28.95 16.48
C VAL A 609 -22.02 -29.10 15.05
N VAL A 610 -22.84 -29.60 14.12
CA VAL A 610 -22.43 -29.75 12.71
C VAL A 610 -22.07 -28.40 12.10
N CYS A 611 -22.91 -27.37 12.29
CA CYS A 611 -22.60 -26.04 11.77
C CYS A 611 -21.35 -25.43 12.42
N PHE A 612 -21.09 -25.70 13.70
CA PHE A 612 -19.88 -25.24 14.39
C PHE A 612 -18.61 -25.85 13.77
N PHE A 613 -18.59 -27.17 13.56
CA PHE A 613 -17.44 -27.82 12.93
C PHE A 613 -17.28 -27.45 11.45
N ALA A 614 -18.39 -27.33 10.72
CA ALA A 614 -18.38 -27.05 9.29
C ALA A 614 -18.01 -25.60 8.94
N VAL A 615 -18.18 -24.65 9.86
CA VAL A 615 -17.98 -23.21 9.60
C VAL A 615 -16.89 -22.63 10.50
N PRO A 616 -17.13 -22.21 11.76
CA PRO A 616 -16.11 -21.52 12.54
C PRO A 616 -14.89 -22.38 12.84
N MET A 617 -15.03 -23.69 13.11
CA MET A 617 -13.86 -24.54 13.36
C MET A 617 -13.01 -24.73 12.09
N LEU A 618 -13.66 -24.92 10.93
CA LEU A 618 -12.96 -25.01 9.65
C LEU A 618 -12.20 -23.72 9.35
N MET A 619 -12.85 -22.56 9.53
CA MET A 619 -12.23 -21.24 9.35
C MET A 619 -11.04 -21.07 10.29
N ALA A 620 -11.20 -21.39 11.58
CA ALA A 620 -10.08 -21.35 12.54
C ALA A 620 -8.91 -22.26 12.13
N CYS A 621 -9.17 -23.45 11.59
CA CYS A 621 -8.11 -24.39 11.18
C CYS A 621 -7.42 -23.98 9.87
N GLN A 622 -8.15 -23.33 8.95
CA GLN A 622 -7.59 -22.89 7.67
C GLN A 622 -6.82 -21.59 7.81
N GLU A 623 -7.26 -20.68 8.68
CA GLU A 623 -6.73 -19.31 8.75
C GLU A 623 -5.76 -19.11 9.95
N TRP A 624 -5.35 -20.17 10.68
CA TRP A 624 -4.52 -19.97 11.88
C TRP A 624 -3.08 -19.60 11.53
N ASP A 625 -2.47 -20.32 10.60
CA ASP A 625 -1.03 -20.25 10.33
C ASP A 625 -0.62 -19.02 9.51
N ASP A 626 -1.56 -18.39 8.81
CA ASP A 626 -1.39 -17.09 8.13
C ASP A 626 -1.88 -15.88 8.96
N HIS A 627 -2.52 -16.11 10.10
CA HIS A 627 -2.91 -15.05 11.04
C HIS A 627 -2.11 -15.04 12.34
N ASP A 628 -1.28 -16.06 12.59
CA ASP A 628 -0.34 -16.07 13.71
C ASP A 628 0.85 -15.13 13.45
N ARG A 629 0.86 -14.02 14.19
CA ARG A 629 1.90 -12.99 14.14
C ARG A 629 2.82 -12.97 15.35
N SER A 630 2.68 -13.92 16.28
CA SER A 630 3.33 -13.91 17.60
C SER A 630 4.86 -13.86 17.56
N GLY A 631 5.49 -14.40 16.51
CA GLY A 631 6.95 -14.40 16.34
C GLY A 631 7.50 -13.32 15.39
N ARG A 632 6.70 -12.33 14.99
CA ARG A 632 7.12 -11.31 14.03
C ARG A 632 7.84 -10.13 14.70
N TYR A 633 9.17 -10.12 14.61
CA TYR A 633 10.01 -9.04 15.14
C TYR A 633 10.76 -8.25 14.05
N MET A 634 10.58 -8.65 12.78
CA MET A 634 11.41 -8.16 11.68
C MET A 634 11.26 -6.67 11.41
N THR A 635 10.06 -6.09 11.51
CA THR A 635 9.84 -4.67 11.26
C THR A 635 10.67 -3.80 12.20
N ARG A 636 10.66 -4.13 13.51
CA ARG A 636 11.51 -3.49 14.52
C ARG A 636 12.99 -3.67 14.20
N GLU A 637 13.43 -4.90 13.92
CA GLU A 637 14.85 -5.18 13.68
C GLU A 637 15.37 -4.51 12.40
N PHE A 638 14.57 -4.43 11.35
CA PHE A 638 14.93 -3.70 10.13
C PHE A 638 15.10 -2.20 10.44
N ALA A 639 14.15 -1.59 11.15
CA ALA A 639 14.26 -0.21 11.61
C ALA A 639 15.54 0.02 12.42
N ARG A 640 15.84 -0.87 13.36
CA ARG A 640 17.07 -0.84 14.16
C ARG A 640 18.31 -0.95 13.27
N ASN A 641 18.36 -1.88 12.31
CA ASN A 641 19.52 -2.06 11.42
C ASN A 641 19.77 -0.83 10.54
N TYR A 642 18.71 -0.18 10.03
CA TYR A 642 18.84 1.08 9.30
C TYR A 642 19.45 2.18 10.19
N LEU A 643 18.95 2.35 11.41
CA LEU A 643 19.50 3.33 12.36
C LEU A 643 20.96 3.00 12.73
N GLU A 644 21.27 1.73 12.95
CA GLU A 644 22.60 1.28 13.36
C GLU A 644 23.66 1.35 12.27
N SER A 645 23.23 1.45 11.01
CA SER A 645 24.12 1.73 9.88
C SER A 645 24.67 3.17 9.89
N CYS A 646 23.91 4.10 10.48
CA CYS A 646 24.24 5.52 10.52
C CYS A 646 25.33 5.84 11.57
N GLU A 647 26.23 6.76 11.22
CA GLU A 647 27.15 7.40 12.19
C GLU A 647 26.39 8.18 13.29
N PRO A 648 27.03 8.50 14.43
CA PRO A 648 26.43 9.31 15.48
C PRO A 648 25.93 10.67 14.98
N ASN A 649 24.78 11.11 15.50
CA ASN A 649 24.13 12.38 15.14
C ASN A 649 23.86 12.54 13.63
N ALA A 650 23.71 11.46 12.88
CA ALA A 650 23.46 11.54 11.43
C ALA A 650 22.05 12.05 11.08
N ILE A 651 21.86 12.45 9.83
CA ILE A 651 20.54 12.67 9.19
C ILE A 651 20.26 11.45 8.31
N LEU A 652 19.10 10.82 8.45
CA LEU A 652 18.65 9.72 7.61
C LEU A 652 17.41 10.14 6.83
N ILE A 653 17.54 10.19 5.50
CA ILE A 653 16.46 10.58 4.57
C ILE A 653 15.66 9.34 4.14
N THR A 654 14.35 9.40 4.37
CA THR A 654 13.33 8.39 4.02
C THR A 654 12.27 8.98 3.07
N PHE A 655 11.38 8.16 2.51
CA PHE A 655 10.47 8.58 1.42
C PHE A 655 9.00 8.21 1.60
N GLY A 656 8.64 7.30 2.50
CA GLY A 656 7.25 6.85 2.66
C GLY A 656 6.93 6.26 4.03
N ASP A 657 5.82 5.54 4.10
CA ASP A 657 5.29 5.08 5.40
C ASP A 657 6.11 3.89 5.93
N ASN A 658 6.37 2.90 5.06
CA ASN A 658 7.08 1.66 5.42
C ASN A 658 8.57 1.85 5.75
N ASP A 659 9.18 2.95 5.33
CA ASP A 659 10.55 3.28 5.72
C ASP A 659 10.64 4.27 6.89
N THR A 660 9.59 5.06 7.16
CA THR A 660 9.61 6.11 8.19
C THR A 660 8.96 5.65 9.48
N PHE A 661 7.76 5.06 9.43
CA PHE A 661 6.98 4.73 10.64
C PHE A 661 7.65 3.66 11.52
N PRO A 662 8.30 2.61 10.98
CA PRO A 662 9.09 1.70 11.81
C PRO A 662 10.26 2.38 12.53
N LEU A 663 10.92 3.36 11.90
CA LEU A 663 12.00 4.13 12.54
C LEU A 663 11.46 5.03 13.64
N TRP A 664 10.33 5.71 13.39
CA TRP A 664 9.64 6.49 14.41
C TRP A 664 9.23 5.63 15.60
N TYR A 665 8.69 4.44 15.38
CA TYR A 665 8.44 3.47 16.44
C TYR A 665 9.71 3.16 17.25
N ALA A 666 10.79 2.77 16.58
CA ALA A 666 12.03 2.38 17.24
C ALA A 666 12.64 3.53 18.08
N GLN A 667 12.53 4.77 17.62
CA GLN A 667 13.03 5.95 18.34
C GLN A 667 12.09 6.42 19.45
N GLU A 668 10.79 6.49 19.16
CA GLU A 668 9.80 7.03 20.09
C GLU A 668 9.50 6.05 21.21
N VAL A 669 9.30 4.78 20.92
CA VAL A 669 8.87 3.80 21.92
C VAL A 669 10.08 3.17 22.62
N GLU A 670 11.01 2.60 21.84
CA GLU A 670 12.13 1.82 22.39
C GLU A 670 13.40 2.65 22.63
N GLY A 671 13.44 3.91 22.20
CA GLY A 671 14.58 4.82 22.44
C GLY A 671 15.85 4.47 21.65
N ILE A 672 15.73 3.68 20.58
CA ILE A 672 16.86 3.21 19.76
C ILE A 672 17.42 4.38 18.94
N ARG A 673 18.72 4.65 19.05
CA ARG A 673 19.44 5.64 18.21
C ARG A 673 18.71 6.99 18.07
N THR A 674 18.23 7.54 19.19
CA THR A 674 17.59 8.86 19.26
C THR A 674 18.53 10.03 18.95
N ASP A 675 19.80 9.75 18.66
CA ASP A 675 20.77 10.69 18.09
C ASP A 675 20.62 10.87 16.57
N VAL A 676 20.08 9.89 15.85
CA VAL A 676 19.87 9.99 14.40
C VAL A 676 18.60 10.79 14.12
N ARG A 677 18.67 11.75 13.19
CA ARG A 677 17.52 12.54 12.75
C ARG A 677 16.87 11.90 11.53
N VAL A 678 15.70 11.30 11.69
CA VAL A 678 14.89 10.79 10.58
C VAL A 678 14.19 11.95 9.87
N LEU A 679 14.40 12.08 8.56
CA LEU A 679 13.84 13.10 7.69
C LEU A 679 13.05 12.41 6.55
N ASN A 680 11.73 12.51 6.58
CA ASN A 680 10.87 12.04 5.49
C ASN A 680 10.79 13.11 4.39
N TYR A 681 11.36 12.81 3.22
CA TYR A 681 11.43 13.69 2.08
C TYR A 681 10.04 14.05 1.53
N THR A 682 9.11 13.10 1.47
CA THR A 682 7.76 13.32 0.95
C THR A 682 6.95 14.22 1.87
N LEU A 683 7.02 14.02 3.19
CA LEU A 683 6.38 14.89 4.19
C LEU A 683 7.00 16.29 4.20
N SER A 684 8.27 16.45 3.86
CA SER A 684 8.90 17.78 3.71
C SER A 684 8.34 18.62 2.56
N GLY A 685 7.51 18.01 1.70
CA GLY A 685 6.64 18.73 0.79
C GLY A 685 5.61 19.60 1.53
N MET A 686 5.38 19.39 2.82
CA MET A 686 4.48 20.18 3.66
C MET A 686 5.25 21.14 4.59
N HIS A 687 4.81 22.40 4.66
CA HIS A 687 5.50 23.45 5.45
C HIS A 687 5.70 23.09 6.93
N TRP A 688 4.70 22.46 7.56
CA TRP A 688 4.71 22.10 8.97
C TRP A 688 5.84 21.13 9.31
N TYR A 689 6.21 20.24 8.38
CA TYR A 689 7.25 19.25 8.60
C TYR A 689 8.62 19.93 8.58
N VAL A 690 8.87 20.81 7.61
CA VAL A 690 10.12 21.59 7.55
C VAL A 690 10.30 22.44 8.80
N GLU A 691 9.24 23.06 9.32
CA GLU A 691 9.31 23.83 10.58
C GLU A 691 9.75 22.97 11.78
N GLN A 692 9.39 21.68 11.83
CA GLN A 692 9.83 20.78 12.90
C GLN A 692 11.33 20.49 12.82
N LEU A 693 11.92 20.50 11.63
CA LEU A 693 13.34 20.23 11.41
C LEU A 693 14.26 21.30 12.00
N TYR A 694 13.75 22.51 12.29
CA TYR A 694 14.47 23.58 13.00
C TYR A 694 14.66 23.33 14.51
N ASN A 695 13.96 22.35 15.07
CA ASN A 695 14.02 22.03 16.49
C ASN A 695 14.94 20.84 16.76
N LYS A 696 15.63 20.89 17.91
CA LYS A 696 16.32 19.71 18.46
C LYS A 696 15.29 18.71 18.93
N VAL A 697 15.50 17.42 18.66
CA VAL A 697 14.60 16.33 19.10
C VAL A 697 15.44 15.25 19.77
N TYR A 698 15.15 14.99 21.05
CA TYR A 698 15.95 14.12 21.91
C TYR A 698 17.46 14.45 21.84
N LYS A 699 18.28 13.49 21.41
CA LYS A 699 19.73 13.64 21.27
C LYS A 699 20.14 14.18 19.90
N ALA A 700 19.25 14.08 18.89
CA ALA A 700 19.51 14.55 17.54
C ALA A 700 19.44 16.08 17.45
N ASP A 701 20.51 16.72 16.99
CA ASP A 701 20.53 18.18 16.82
C ASP A 701 19.58 18.64 15.71
N LYS A 702 19.17 19.92 15.76
CA LYS A 702 18.38 20.56 14.71
C LYS A 702 19.08 20.46 13.35
N LEU A 703 18.31 20.46 12.26
CA LEU A 703 18.90 20.41 10.92
C LEU A 703 19.59 21.74 10.56
N PRO A 704 20.66 21.69 9.75
CA PRO A 704 21.38 22.88 9.32
C PRO A 704 20.61 23.59 8.20
N PHE A 705 20.13 24.80 8.47
CA PHE A 705 19.46 25.66 7.49
C PHE A 705 20.15 27.02 7.39
N THR A 706 20.29 27.53 6.18
CA THR A 706 20.68 28.92 5.89
C THR A 706 19.45 29.81 5.77
N LEU A 707 18.36 29.31 5.15
CA LEU A 707 17.13 30.07 5.03
C LEU A 707 16.37 30.14 6.36
N ASP A 708 15.65 31.23 6.60
CA ASP A 708 14.66 31.30 7.68
C ASP A 708 13.43 30.46 7.33
N LYS A 709 12.74 29.93 8.36
CA LYS A 709 11.52 29.13 8.18
C LYS A 709 10.44 29.81 7.34
N SER A 710 10.42 31.14 7.26
CA SER A 710 9.50 31.89 6.41
C SER A 710 9.58 31.55 4.92
N TYR A 711 10.75 31.11 4.43
CA TYR A 711 10.94 30.67 3.03
C TYR A 711 10.28 29.32 2.73
N TYR A 712 9.93 28.55 3.77
CA TYR A 712 9.29 27.24 3.63
C TYR A 712 7.79 27.29 3.93
N ARG A 713 7.22 28.46 4.19
CA ARG A 713 5.78 28.63 4.44
C ARG A 713 4.94 28.31 3.20
N LEU A 714 3.64 28.18 3.39
CA LEU A 714 2.67 28.02 2.30
C LEU A 714 2.76 29.25 1.36
N GLY A 715 2.94 29.02 0.05
CA GLY A 715 2.97 30.08 -0.99
C GLY A 715 4.34 30.70 -1.31
N ALA A 716 5.45 30.19 -0.76
CA ALA A 716 6.79 30.71 -0.99
C ALA A 716 7.60 29.90 -2.04
N ASP A 717 6.95 29.41 -3.09
CA ASP A 717 7.62 28.58 -4.11
C ASP A 717 8.72 29.40 -4.81
N VAL A 718 9.94 28.85 -4.83
CA VAL A 718 11.14 29.48 -5.40
C VAL A 718 11.31 28.95 -6.82
N SER A 719 11.35 29.83 -7.82
CA SER A 719 11.61 29.40 -9.21
C SER A 719 13.09 29.44 -9.54
N LEU A 720 13.51 28.52 -10.41
CA LEU A 720 14.79 28.52 -11.08
C LEU A 720 14.68 29.37 -12.36
N VAL A 721 15.68 30.20 -12.63
CA VAL A 721 15.86 30.77 -13.97
C VAL A 721 16.18 29.63 -14.95
N VAL A 722 15.65 29.72 -16.18
CA VAL A 722 15.92 28.82 -17.32
C VAL A 722 17.42 28.52 -17.43
N PRO A 723 17.82 27.27 -17.78
CA PRO A 723 19.21 26.88 -17.92
C PRO A 723 20.00 27.92 -18.71
N SER A 724 21.07 28.41 -18.09
CA SER A 724 22.08 29.18 -18.80
C SER A 724 23.40 28.45 -18.71
N ASP A 725 24.35 28.78 -19.59
CA ASP A 725 25.76 28.44 -19.47
C ASP A 725 26.43 29.15 -18.27
N ALA A 726 25.67 29.40 -17.19
CA ALA A 726 26.15 30.09 -16.01
C ALA A 726 27.14 29.21 -15.26
N PRO A 727 28.22 29.82 -14.74
CA PRO A 727 29.17 29.11 -13.90
C PRO A 727 28.49 28.58 -12.63
N TYR A 728 29.03 27.48 -12.11
CA TYR A 728 28.64 26.92 -10.82
C TYR A 728 28.81 27.96 -9.70
N GLN A 729 27.79 28.10 -8.84
CA GLN A 729 27.83 29.03 -7.69
C GLN A 729 27.70 28.30 -6.35
N ASP A 730 28.27 28.87 -5.28
CA ASP A 730 28.15 28.30 -3.94
C ASP A 730 26.69 28.35 -3.48
N VAL A 731 26.11 27.18 -3.20
CA VAL A 731 24.73 27.02 -2.72
C VAL A 731 24.44 27.99 -1.57
N ARG A 732 25.33 28.04 -0.58
CA ARG A 732 25.09 28.81 0.64
C ARG A 732 25.08 30.31 0.35
N SER A 733 25.96 30.76 -0.53
CA SER A 733 26.02 32.16 -0.97
C SER A 733 24.78 32.54 -1.77
N VAL A 734 24.33 31.69 -2.69
CA VAL A 734 23.10 31.92 -3.47
C VAL A 734 21.86 31.97 -2.56
N LEU A 735 21.74 31.07 -1.58
CA LEU A 735 20.63 31.10 -0.62
C LEU A 735 20.65 32.35 0.27
N LYS A 736 21.83 32.86 0.64
CA LYS A 736 21.94 34.15 1.33
C LYS A 736 21.50 35.30 0.44
N GLU A 737 21.90 35.30 -0.83
CA GLU A 737 21.50 36.32 -1.80
C GLU A 737 19.98 36.32 -2.03
N LEU A 738 19.35 35.15 -2.09
CA LEU A 738 17.90 34.99 -2.17
C LEU A 738 17.18 35.76 -1.03
N MET A 739 17.80 35.80 0.15
CA MET A 739 17.27 36.51 1.30
C MET A 739 17.50 38.02 1.29
N THR A 740 18.63 38.48 0.76
CA THR A 740 19.08 39.88 0.93
C THR A 740 18.96 40.73 -0.33
N ASN A 741 18.97 40.14 -1.52
CA ASN A 741 18.99 40.88 -2.78
C ASN A 741 17.56 41.07 -3.33
N PRO A 742 17.06 42.31 -3.49
CA PRO A 742 15.74 42.55 -4.08
C PRO A 742 15.60 42.04 -5.51
N GLN A 743 16.70 41.92 -6.27
CA GLN A 743 16.70 41.45 -7.66
C GLN A 743 16.36 39.96 -7.81
N THR A 744 16.40 39.19 -6.71
CA THR A 744 15.93 37.79 -6.69
C THR A 744 14.41 37.70 -6.53
N THR A 745 13.70 38.82 -6.64
CA THR A 745 12.24 38.92 -6.49
C THR A 745 11.62 39.44 -7.79
N MET A 746 10.88 38.58 -8.49
CA MET A 746 10.10 38.96 -9.67
C MET A 746 8.64 39.22 -9.28
N PHE A 747 8.04 40.29 -9.81
CA PHE A 747 6.61 40.56 -9.60
C PHE A 747 5.79 39.98 -10.76
N GLN A 748 4.79 39.19 -10.43
CA GLN A 748 3.84 38.62 -11.37
C GLN A 748 2.76 39.66 -11.75
N PRO A 749 2.10 39.51 -12.91
CA PRO A 749 1.06 40.44 -13.35
C PRO A 749 -0.13 40.59 -12.39
N ASN A 750 -0.36 39.57 -11.53
CA ASN A 750 -1.41 39.58 -10.51
C ASN A 750 -0.99 40.33 -9.21
N GLY A 751 0.23 40.88 -9.16
CA GLY A 751 0.80 41.60 -8.02
C GLY A 751 1.58 40.74 -7.02
N ASP A 752 1.60 39.42 -7.19
CA ASP A 752 2.36 38.52 -6.32
C ASP A 752 3.86 38.61 -6.61
N SER A 753 4.70 38.46 -5.58
CA SER A 753 6.15 38.39 -5.74
C SER A 753 6.63 36.94 -5.69
N LEU A 754 7.57 36.60 -6.57
CA LEU A 754 8.13 35.27 -6.70
C LEU A 754 9.65 35.34 -6.51
N LYS A 755 10.17 34.45 -5.68
CA LYS A 755 11.60 34.34 -5.41
C LYS A 755 12.27 33.50 -6.48
N VAL A 756 13.43 33.96 -6.95
CA VAL A 756 14.11 33.42 -8.12
C VAL A 756 15.56 33.13 -7.78
N LEU A 757 15.99 31.89 -8.05
CA LEU A 757 17.39 31.49 -7.98
C LEU A 757 18.09 31.83 -9.30
N PRO A 758 19.24 32.52 -9.28
CA PRO A 758 19.91 33.02 -10.47
C PRO A 758 20.62 31.94 -11.31
N THR A 759 20.66 30.68 -10.84
CA THR A 759 21.33 29.56 -11.51
C THR A 759 20.69 28.23 -11.11
N ASN A 760 20.88 27.21 -11.94
CA ASN A 760 20.60 25.80 -11.63
C ASN A 760 21.89 24.97 -11.43
N ASN A 761 23.07 25.59 -11.57
CA ASN A 761 24.39 24.98 -11.39
C ASN A 761 24.99 25.39 -10.04
N PHE A 762 25.16 24.44 -9.14
CA PHE A 762 25.53 24.68 -7.75
C PHE A 762 26.77 23.88 -7.32
N TYR A 763 27.56 24.44 -6.41
CA TYR A 763 28.59 23.68 -5.71
C TYR A 763 28.56 23.87 -4.20
N ILE A 764 29.07 22.88 -3.47
CA ILE A 764 29.25 22.92 -2.02
C ILE A 764 30.75 22.91 -1.71
N PRO A 765 31.32 24.00 -1.17
CA PRO A 765 32.72 24.03 -0.77
C PRO A 765 32.96 23.22 0.50
N PHE A 766 34.13 22.61 0.60
CA PHE A 766 34.59 21.94 1.82
C PHE A 766 36.11 21.94 1.93
N ASN A 767 36.61 21.93 3.17
CA ASN A 767 38.04 21.85 3.44
C ASN A 767 38.51 20.39 3.43
N LYS A 768 39.33 19.99 2.44
CA LYS A 768 39.81 18.62 2.25
C LYS A 768 40.57 18.09 3.47
N ALA A 769 41.53 18.86 4.01
CA ALA A 769 42.34 18.47 5.17
C ALA A 769 41.48 18.26 6.43
N LYS A 770 40.53 19.15 6.70
CA LYS A 770 39.57 19.04 7.82
C LYS A 770 38.66 17.82 7.66
N MET A 771 38.18 17.54 6.44
CA MET A 771 37.34 16.38 6.19
C MET A 771 38.12 15.07 6.29
N ALA A 772 39.39 15.04 5.85
CA ALA A 772 40.26 13.89 5.98
C ALA A 772 40.65 13.61 7.44
N ALA A 773 40.93 14.64 8.24
CA ALA A 773 41.17 14.50 9.68
C ALA A 773 39.96 13.91 10.44
N LYS A 774 38.74 14.10 9.93
CA LYS A 774 37.50 13.49 10.45
C LYS A 774 37.21 12.11 9.86
N GLY A 775 38.06 11.58 8.98
CA GLY A 775 37.84 10.31 8.26
C GLY A 775 36.70 10.34 7.24
N ILE A 776 36.27 11.53 6.81
CA ILE A 776 35.17 11.72 5.85
C ILE A 776 35.68 11.74 4.41
N TYR A 777 36.89 12.26 4.20
CA TYR A 777 37.54 12.38 2.90
C TYR A 777 38.80 11.50 2.85
N PRO A 778 39.08 10.77 1.75
CA PRO A 778 40.26 9.92 1.65
C PRO A 778 41.55 10.75 1.76
N GLN A 779 42.53 10.25 2.52
CA GLN A 779 43.79 10.99 2.75
C GLN A 779 44.61 11.14 1.46
N GLU A 780 44.55 10.12 0.60
CA GLU A 780 45.21 10.08 -0.70
C GLU A 780 44.70 11.13 -1.69
N LEU A 781 43.53 11.73 -1.44
CA LEU A 781 42.95 12.77 -2.30
C LEU A 781 43.18 14.20 -1.76
N VAL A 782 43.86 14.35 -0.61
CA VAL A 782 44.10 15.66 0.00
C VAL A 782 45.19 16.40 -0.77
N ASP A 783 44.87 17.61 -1.21
CA ASP A 783 45.80 18.57 -1.81
C ASP A 783 45.60 19.96 -1.16
N GLU A 784 46.39 20.96 -1.60
CA GLU A 784 46.30 22.33 -1.09
C GLU A 784 45.04 23.10 -1.56
N GLN A 785 44.26 22.54 -2.49
CA GLN A 785 43.07 23.19 -3.04
C GLN A 785 41.84 22.93 -2.19
N GLU A 786 40.94 23.92 -2.15
CA GLU A 786 39.62 23.72 -1.55
C GLU A 786 38.80 22.70 -2.37
N GLY A 787 38.10 21.81 -1.68
CA GLY A 787 37.25 20.83 -2.32
C GLY A 787 35.90 21.44 -2.68
N ARG A 788 35.32 21.00 -3.80
CA ARG A 788 33.94 21.37 -4.17
C ARG A 788 33.20 20.16 -4.72
N VAL A 789 31.95 20.00 -4.30
CA VAL A 789 31.00 19.04 -4.90
C VAL A 789 30.05 19.81 -5.80
N GLU A 790 30.07 19.49 -7.09
CA GLU A 790 29.24 20.14 -8.12
C GLU A 790 28.01 19.30 -8.43
N PHE A 791 26.86 19.95 -8.57
CA PHE A 791 25.63 19.35 -9.07
C PHE A 791 24.75 20.38 -9.77
N SER A 792 23.94 19.89 -10.70
CA SER A 792 22.93 20.69 -11.39
C SER A 792 21.54 20.16 -11.02
N ILE A 793 20.55 21.05 -11.03
CA ILE A 793 19.14 20.68 -10.88
C ILE A 793 18.52 20.52 -12.27
N ASN A 794 17.81 19.42 -12.47
CA ASN A 794 17.18 19.06 -13.75
C ASN A 794 15.97 19.94 -14.06
N VAL A 795 16.12 20.90 -14.98
CA VAL A 795 14.99 21.71 -15.48
C VAL A 795 14.15 20.90 -16.46
N ARG A 796 12.87 20.69 -16.16
CA ARG A 796 11.92 20.02 -17.06
C ARG A 796 11.74 20.81 -18.36
N GLU A 797 11.85 20.14 -19.51
CA GLU A 797 11.81 20.75 -20.85
C GLU A 797 10.49 21.50 -21.15
N ASP A 798 9.40 21.17 -20.46
CA ASP A 798 8.05 21.68 -20.75
C ASP A 798 7.73 23.07 -20.14
N TYR A 799 8.61 23.62 -19.28
CA TYR A 799 8.35 24.87 -18.57
C TYR A 799 9.47 25.92 -18.72
N LYS A 800 9.08 27.18 -18.95
CA LYS A 800 10.00 28.34 -19.05
C LYS A 800 10.61 28.75 -17.70
N TYR A 801 10.22 28.15 -16.59
CA TYR A 801 10.82 28.28 -15.26
C TYR A 801 10.49 26.99 -14.52
N GLU A 802 11.45 26.31 -13.91
CA GLU A 802 11.14 25.21 -13.00
C GLU A 802 10.89 25.76 -11.60
N GLN A 803 9.74 25.43 -11.01
CA GLN A 803 9.49 25.72 -9.61
C GLN A 803 10.18 24.64 -8.78
N LEU A 804 11.15 25.04 -7.93
CA LEU A 804 11.63 24.17 -6.88
C LEU A 804 10.51 24.03 -5.84
N ILE A 805 9.97 22.83 -5.73
CA ILE A 805 9.01 22.53 -4.67
C ILE A 805 9.72 22.50 -3.32
N ARG A 806 8.95 22.73 -2.25
CA ARG A 806 9.46 22.95 -0.89
C ARG A 806 10.53 21.95 -0.41
N ASN A 807 10.28 20.66 -0.62
CA ASN A 807 11.20 19.57 -0.24
C ASN A 807 12.53 19.61 -0.99
N GLU A 808 12.53 20.04 -2.26
CA GLU A 808 13.74 20.19 -3.06
C GLU A 808 14.58 21.37 -2.58
N LEU A 809 13.95 22.53 -2.34
CA LEU A 809 14.62 23.71 -1.77
C LEU A 809 15.21 23.40 -0.38
N MET A 810 14.42 22.74 0.48
CA MET A 810 14.86 22.35 1.82
C MET A 810 16.08 21.42 1.75
N LEU A 811 16.06 20.43 0.85
CA LEU A 811 17.17 19.51 0.70
C LEU A 811 18.43 20.23 0.17
N LEU A 812 18.27 21.13 -0.81
CA LEU A 812 19.35 21.99 -1.30
C LEU A 812 20.00 22.80 -0.17
N ASP A 813 19.18 23.45 0.67
CA ASP A 813 19.64 24.23 1.81
C ASP A 813 20.38 23.39 2.85
N ILE A 814 19.82 22.22 3.21
CA ILE A 814 20.47 21.30 4.14
C ILE A 814 21.82 20.84 3.60
N LEU A 815 21.90 20.44 2.33
CA LEU A 815 23.15 19.99 1.71
C LEU A 815 24.20 21.11 1.72
N GLY A 816 23.83 22.30 1.24
CA GLY A 816 24.74 23.45 1.17
C GLY A 816 25.19 23.98 2.54
N THR A 817 24.27 24.05 3.50
CA THR A 817 24.59 24.55 4.85
C THR A 817 25.41 23.55 5.65
N ASN A 818 25.13 22.25 5.49
CA ASN A 818 25.83 21.20 6.20
C ASN A 818 27.31 21.07 5.80
N ALA A 819 27.64 21.31 4.52
CA ALA A 819 28.99 21.16 3.98
C ALA A 819 29.68 19.84 4.41
N PHE A 820 28.90 18.75 4.45
CA PHE A 820 29.31 17.40 4.87
C PHE A 820 29.83 17.28 6.33
N GLU A 821 29.63 18.28 7.18
CA GLU A 821 30.08 18.24 8.58
C GLU A 821 29.29 17.24 9.43
N ARG A 822 27.97 17.18 9.23
CA ARG A 822 27.08 16.15 9.79
C ARG A 822 26.86 15.06 8.75
N PRO A 823 26.97 13.77 9.11
CA PRO A 823 26.71 12.68 8.17
C PRO A 823 25.26 12.72 7.65
N ILE A 824 25.07 12.67 6.33
CA ILE A 824 23.76 12.57 5.69
C ILE A 824 23.68 11.22 4.98
N TYR A 825 22.63 10.48 5.29
CA TYR A 825 22.30 9.19 4.71
C TYR A 825 20.97 9.26 3.97
N VAL A 826 20.83 8.42 2.96
CA VAL A 826 19.59 8.20 2.23
C VAL A 826 19.35 6.69 2.13
N MET A 827 18.10 6.25 2.29
CA MET A 827 17.76 4.84 2.14
C MET A 827 17.92 4.34 0.70
N ASN A 828 17.54 5.16 -0.28
CA ASN A 828 17.69 4.83 -1.69
C ASN A 828 18.05 6.09 -2.50
N PRO A 829 19.24 6.16 -3.11
CA PRO A 829 19.71 7.35 -3.81
C PRO A 829 18.90 7.64 -5.09
N ARG A 830 18.18 6.66 -5.66
CA ARG A 830 17.39 6.84 -6.89
C ARG A 830 16.29 7.89 -6.76
N TYR A 831 15.75 8.08 -5.55
CA TYR A 831 14.74 9.12 -5.34
C TYR A 831 15.33 10.52 -5.44
N LEU A 832 16.59 10.71 -5.02
CA LEU A 832 17.28 11.99 -5.12
C LEU A 832 17.80 12.27 -6.53
N GLN A 833 18.15 11.23 -7.31
CA GLN A 833 18.61 11.36 -8.70
C GLN A 833 17.60 12.08 -9.60
N LYS A 834 16.30 11.99 -9.31
CA LYS A 834 15.26 12.71 -10.06
C LYS A 834 15.43 14.23 -9.99
N VAL A 835 15.98 14.73 -8.89
CA VAL A 835 16.16 16.16 -8.60
C VAL A 835 17.61 16.58 -8.81
N PHE A 836 18.55 15.78 -8.30
CA PHE A 836 19.99 15.99 -8.36
C PHE A 836 20.64 14.81 -9.10
N PRO A 837 20.72 14.83 -10.45
CA PRO A 837 21.13 13.67 -11.25
C PRO A 837 22.48 13.10 -10.84
N ASN A 838 23.45 13.98 -10.58
CA ASN A 838 24.83 13.58 -10.29
C ASN A 838 25.03 13.17 -8.82
N ILE A 839 24.01 13.27 -7.94
CA ILE A 839 24.16 12.94 -6.51
C ILE A 839 24.58 11.49 -6.30
N ALA A 840 24.23 10.60 -7.23
CA ALA A 840 24.59 9.18 -7.21
C ALA A 840 26.11 8.94 -7.30
N GLU A 841 26.85 9.84 -7.93
CA GLU A 841 28.32 9.76 -7.99
C GLU A 841 28.93 10.02 -6.61
N TYR A 842 28.23 10.73 -5.74
CA TYR A 842 28.68 11.16 -4.42
C TYR A 842 28.09 10.33 -3.28
N VAL A 843 27.58 9.12 -3.55
CA VAL A 843 27.10 8.21 -2.50
C VAL A 843 28.03 7.01 -2.28
N ARG A 844 28.23 6.68 -1.01
CA ARG A 844 28.92 5.48 -0.53
C ARG A 844 27.97 4.65 0.32
N GLN A 845 27.79 3.38 0.01
CA GLN A 845 26.95 2.50 0.83
C GLN A 845 27.67 2.10 2.13
N GLU A 846 26.97 2.20 3.25
CA GLU A 846 27.44 1.79 4.59
C GLU A 846 26.33 0.98 5.27
N GLY A 847 26.52 -0.33 5.42
CA GLY A 847 25.46 -1.22 5.90
C GLY A 847 24.27 -1.22 4.93
N LEU A 848 23.08 -0.84 5.42
CA LEU A 848 21.83 -0.84 4.64
C LEU A 848 21.47 0.53 4.06
N VAL A 849 22.27 1.57 4.29
CA VAL A 849 21.99 2.95 3.86
C VAL A 849 23.14 3.53 3.04
N TYR A 850 22.89 4.63 2.35
CA TYR A 850 23.85 5.29 1.47
C TYR A 850 24.24 6.65 2.05
N ARG A 851 25.51 6.81 2.40
CA ARG A 851 26.08 8.08 2.88
C ARG A 851 26.41 8.99 1.71
N ILE A 852 25.99 10.25 1.77
CA ILE A 852 26.44 11.28 0.84
C ILE A 852 27.83 11.77 1.29
N VAL A 853 28.81 11.72 0.40
CA VAL A 853 30.24 12.01 0.68
C VAL A 853 30.81 13.09 -0.25
N PRO A 854 31.82 13.86 0.19
CA PRO A 854 32.37 14.99 -0.58
C PRO A 854 33.32 14.61 -1.74
N TYR A 855 33.24 13.38 -2.26
CA TYR A 855 34.06 12.89 -3.37
C TYR A 855 33.25 11.93 -4.23
N LYS A 856 33.67 11.75 -5.49
CA LYS A 856 33.04 10.81 -6.41
C LYS A 856 33.32 9.36 -5.98
N ALA A 857 32.49 8.87 -5.07
CA ALA A 857 32.51 7.50 -4.59
C ALA A 857 32.00 6.51 -5.64
N ASN A 858 31.16 6.95 -6.58
CA ASN A 858 30.59 6.13 -7.65
C ASN A 858 29.97 4.81 -7.13
N GLY A 859 29.22 4.90 -6.03
CA GLY A 859 28.65 3.73 -5.37
C GLY A 859 29.67 2.87 -4.63
N ALA A 860 30.77 3.45 -4.16
CA ALA A 860 31.73 2.76 -3.29
C ALA A 860 31.00 2.12 -2.10
N PHE A 861 31.55 1.01 -1.62
CA PHE A 861 30.94 0.21 -0.56
C PHE A 861 31.90 0.16 0.63
N ALA A 862 31.45 0.56 1.81
CA ALA A 862 32.26 0.51 3.02
C ALA A 862 32.37 -0.93 3.54
N THR A 863 33.23 -1.73 2.89
CA THR A 863 33.32 -3.20 3.07
C THR A 863 33.52 -3.61 4.52
N GLN A 864 34.54 -3.08 5.21
CA GLN A 864 34.86 -3.50 6.57
C GLN A 864 33.78 -3.11 7.59
N LYS A 865 33.28 -1.87 7.52
CA LYS A 865 32.16 -1.41 8.37
C LYS A 865 30.90 -2.26 8.14
N SER A 866 30.56 -2.52 6.88
CA SER A 866 29.38 -3.31 6.52
C SER A 866 29.52 -4.77 6.96
N TYR A 867 30.72 -5.34 6.84
CA TYR A 867 31.03 -6.67 7.39
C TYR A 867 30.79 -6.72 8.91
N GLU A 868 31.32 -5.77 9.67
CA GLU A 868 31.11 -5.70 11.13
C GLU A 868 29.63 -5.55 11.51
N LEU A 869 28.90 -4.65 10.82
CA LEU A 869 27.48 -4.45 11.03
C LEU A 869 26.66 -5.72 10.74
N MET A 870 26.80 -6.30 9.55
CA MET A 870 26.00 -7.44 9.11
C MET A 870 26.33 -8.73 9.87
N THR A 871 27.58 -8.93 10.27
CA THR A 871 27.98 -10.17 10.97
C THR A 871 27.75 -10.10 12.47
N LYS A 872 28.02 -8.94 13.11
CA LYS A 872 28.06 -8.81 14.58
C LYS A 872 26.92 -8.00 15.20
N LYS A 873 26.32 -7.05 14.47
CA LYS A 873 25.40 -6.07 15.07
C LYS A 873 23.94 -6.24 14.62
N PHE A 874 23.71 -6.55 13.35
CA PHE A 874 22.37 -6.70 12.80
C PHE A 874 21.69 -7.97 13.31
N ALA A 875 20.38 -7.86 13.49
CA ALA A 875 19.46 -8.97 13.71
C ALA A 875 18.29 -8.86 12.73
N TRP A 876 17.59 -9.95 12.46
CA TRP A 876 16.57 -10.00 11.40
C TRP A 876 15.17 -10.36 11.90
N GLY A 877 14.99 -10.51 13.21
CA GLY A 877 13.67 -10.58 13.84
C GLY A 877 12.85 -11.82 13.50
N GLY A 878 13.49 -12.99 13.44
CA GLY A 878 12.82 -14.29 13.33
C GLY A 878 12.49 -14.75 11.90
N VAL A 879 13.07 -14.12 10.87
CA VAL A 879 12.81 -14.48 9.45
C VAL A 879 13.15 -15.94 9.12
N ASN A 880 14.17 -16.50 9.77
CA ASN A 880 14.56 -17.90 9.60
C ASN A 880 13.77 -18.90 10.46
N ASP A 881 12.88 -18.42 11.32
CA ASP A 881 12.07 -19.28 12.17
C ASP A 881 10.98 -20.00 11.34
N PRO A 882 10.90 -21.35 11.38
CA PRO A 882 9.89 -22.10 10.65
C PRO A 882 8.46 -21.70 11.03
N ASP A 883 8.22 -21.32 12.28
CA ASP A 883 6.88 -21.07 12.79
C ASP A 883 6.37 -19.66 12.42
N VAL A 884 7.28 -18.70 12.18
CA VAL A 884 6.93 -17.31 11.85
C VAL A 884 6.36 -17.19 10.44
N TYR A 885 5.11 -16.75 10.31
CA TYR A 885 4.54 -16.43 8.99
C TYR A 885 5.11 -15.11 8.44
N LEU A 886 5.48 -15.08 7.16
CA LEU A 886 5.95 -13.89 6.44
C LEU A 886 5.00 -13.63 5.28
N GLU A 887 4.26 -12.52 5.32
CA GLU A 887 3.38 -12.18 4.19
C GLU A 887 4.19 -11.67 2.99
N GLU A 888 3.75 -12.02 1.78
CA GLU A 888 4.52 -11.73 0.58
C GLU A 888 4.60 -10.23 0.26
N ALA A 889 3.48 -9.53 0.41
CA ALA A 889 3.33 -8.14 -0.02
C ALA A 889 4.38 -7.19 0.59
N VAL A 890 4.81 -7.44 1.83
CA VAL A 890 5.72 -6.54 2.56
C VAL A 890 6.90 -7.29 3.17
N SER A 891 6.67 -8.29 4.02
CA SER A 891 7.74 -8.98 4.75
C SER A 891 8.73 -9.71 3.84
N ILE A 892 8.23 -10.47 2.86
CA ILE A 892 9.08 -11.16 1.87
C ILE A 892 9.81 -10.14 0.98
N ASN A 893 9.09 -9.14 0.45
CA ASN A 893 9.67 -8.12 -0.43
C ASN A 893 10.79 -7.31 0.24
N ASN A 894 10.61 -6.92 1.51
CA ASN A 894 11.65 -6.24 2.26
C ASN A 894 12.84 -7.16 2.57
N SER A 895 12.59 -8.46 2.78
CA SER A 895 13.64 -9.44 3.11
C SER A 895 14.46 -9.87 1.88
N ARG A 896 13.87 -9.94 0.68
CA ARG A 896 14.58 -10.31 -0.56
C ARG A 896 15.82 -9.46 -0.81
N ASN A 897 15.70 -8.16 -0.60
CA ASN A 897 16.80 -7.22 -0.77
C ASN A 897 17.98 -7.51 0.18
N MET A 898 17.76 -8.21 1.29
CA MET A 898 18.83 -8.49 2.26
C MET A 898 19.84 -9.51 1.73
N ARG A 899 19.41 -10.57 1.03
CA ARG A 899 20.34 -11.52 0.38
C ARG A 899 21.25 -10.83 -0.64
N GLN A 900 20.68 -9.93 -1.44
CA GLN A 900 21.44 -9.13 -2.42
C GLN A 900 22.50 -8.25 -1.76
N ASN A 901 22.18 -7.62 -0.62
CA ASN A 901 23.14 -6.82 0.14
C ASN A 901 24.31 -7.68 0.68
N HIS A 902 24.04 -8.91 1.13
CA HIS A 902 25.10 -9.86 1.53
C HIS A 902 25.95 -10.29 0.33
N ALA A 903 25.32 -10.61 -0.80
CA ALA A 903 26.02 -10.98 -2.04
C ALA A 903 26.93 -9.84 -2.55
N LEU A 904 26.46 -8.60 -2.46
CA LEU A 904 27.25 -7.40 -2.80
C LEU A 904 28.47 -7.26 -1.89
N LEU A 905 28.30 -7.35 -0.56
CA LEU A 905 29.41 -7.30 0.39
C LEU A 905 30.42 -8.43 0.13
N ALA A 906 29.94 -9.66 -0.10
CA ALA A 906 30.78 -10.80 -0.39
C ALA A 906 31.63 -10.59 -1.65
N ASN A 907 31.04 -10.08 -2.75
CA ASN A 907 31.77 -9.76 -3.96
C ASN A 907 32.88 -8.73 -3.74
N ARG A 908 32.66 -7.74 -2.86
CA ARG A 908 33.69 -6.76 -2.49
C ARG A 908 34.82 -7.39 -1.67
N LEU A 909 34.50 -8.30 -0.75
CA LEU A 909 35.49 -9.06 0.01
C LEU A 909 36.33 -9.97 -0.90
N ILE A 910 35.70 -10.66 -1.87
CA ILE A 910 36.38 -11.48 -2.88
C ILE A 910 37.35 -10.63 -3.71
N ALA A 911 36.90 -9.45 -4.17
CA ALA A 911 37.76 -8.54 -4.94
C ALA A 911 38.99 -8.06 -4.14
N SER A 912 38.90 -8.01 -2.81
CA SER A 912 40.00 -7.71 -1.90
C SER A 912 40.84 -8.94 -1.49
N GLY A 913 40.52 -10.14 -2.00
CA GLY A 913 41.18 -11.39 -1.65
C GLY A 913 40.74 -12.01 -0.30
N GLU A 914 39.71 -11.47 0.35
CA GLU A 914 39.22 -11.90 1.66
C GLU A 914 38.12 -12.99 1.56
N ASN A 915 38.40 -14.06 0.80
CA ASN A 915 37.41 -15.10 0.48
C ASN A 915 36.79 -15.77 1.72
N THR A 916 37.56 -15.96 2.80
CA THR A 916 37.04 -16.55 4.05
C THR A 916 35.92 -15.71 4.66
N LYS A 917 36.09 -14.38 4.70
CA LYS A 917 35.04 -13.46 5.19
C LYS A 917 33.87 -13.42 4.22
N ALA A 918 34.13 -13.48 2.91
CA ALA A 918 33.07 -13.54 1.91
C ALA A 918 32.18 -14.77 2.11
N LEU A 919 32.77 -15.95 2.34
CA LEU A 919 32.04 -17.18 2.64
C LEU A 919 31.22 -17.07 3.92
N GLU A 920 31.77 -16.49 5.00
CA GLU A 920 31.03 -16.26 6.23
C GLU A 920 29.77 -15.40 6.00
N VAL A 921 29.91 -14.30 5.25
CA VAL A 921 28.79 -13.41 4.92
C VAL A 921 27.72 -14.14 4.10
N LEU A 922 28.12 -14.91 3.09
CA LEU A 922 27.21 -15.66 2.24
C LEU A 922 26.47 -16.77 3.01
N GLN A 923 27.19 -17.52 3.85
CA GLN A 923 26.61 -18.55 4.71
C GLN A 923 25.63 -17.94 5.71
N LYS A 924 25.97 -16.78 6.29
CA LYS A 924 25.05 -16.04 7.16
C LYS A 924 23.78 -15.61 6.40
N ALA A 925 23.91 -15.15 5.15
CA ALA A 925 22.75 -14.78 4.34
C ALA A 925 21.77 -15.95 4.15
N VAL A 926 22.26 -17.13 3.79
CA VAL A 926 21.42 -18.33 3.61
C VAL A 926 20.84 -18.83 4.94
N LYS A 927 21.54 -18.62 6.06
CA LYS A 927 21.06 -19.00 7.40
C LYS A 927 19.96 -18.08 7.92
N GLU A 928 20.11 -16.77 7.75
CA GLU A 928 19.15 -15.77 8.24
C GLU A 928 17.95 -15.62 7.30
N PHE A 929 18.18 -15.88 6.00
CA PHE A 929 17.17 -15.89 4.96
C PHE A 929 17.22 -17.24 4.26
N PRO A 930 16.65 -18.31 4.84
CA PRO A 930 16.65 -19.63 4.22
C PRO A 930 15.59 -19.76 3.13
N ASP A 931 15.88 -20.60 2.14
CA ASP A 931 14.98 -20.94 1.02
C ASP A 931 13.60 -21.48 1.47
N SER A 932 13.54 -22.16 2.62
CA SER A 932 12.29 -22.67 3.20
C SER A 932 11.33 -21.59 3.69
N LYS A 933 11.80 -20.35 3.83
CA LYS A 933 11.01 -19.19 4.29
C LYS A 933 10.87 -18.14 3.21
N LEU A 934 11.93 -17.97 2.42
CA LEU A 934 12.01 -17.07 1.30
C LEU A 934 12.60 -17.86 0.14
N HIS A 935 11.79 -18.34 -0.79
CA HIS A 935 12.31 -19.15 -1.90
C HIS A 935 13.43 -18.44 -2.65
N PHE A 936 14.47 -19.17 -3.04
CA PHE A 936 15.49 -18.63 -3.93
C PHE A 936 14.88 -18.40 -5.30
N ASP A 937 14.94 -17.16 -5.78
CA ASP A 937 14.40 -16.76 -7.08
C ASP A 937 15.50 -16.12 -7.95
N ARG A 938 15.12 -15.53 -9.09
CA ARG A 938 16.05 -14.86 -10.01
C ARG A 938 16.97 -13.82 -9.33
N PHE A 939 16.53 -13.22 -8.22
CA PHE A 939 17.29 -12.20 -7.51
C PHE A 939 18.47 -12.79 -6.71
N ASP A 940 18.49 -14.11 -6.53
CA ASP A 940 19.53 -14.85 -5.81
C ASP A 940 20.58 -15.51 -6.72
N ILE A 941 20.48 -15.33 -8.04
CA ILE A 941 21.50 -15.81 -8.99
C ILE A 941 22.88 -15.20 -8.64
N ALA A 942 22.91 -13.89 -8.37
CA ALA A 942 24.13 -13.20 -7.96
C ALA A 942 24.71 -13.74 -6.64
N LEU A 943 23.86 -14.22 -5.72
CA LEU A 943 24.29 -14.86 -4.46
C LEU A 943 25.02 -16.18 -4.76
N ALA A 944 24.48 -17.00 -5.67
CA ALA A 944 25.10 -18.26 -6.07
C ALA A 944 26.45 -18.06 -6.77
N GLU A 945 26.54 -17.07 -7.68
CA GLU A 945 27.80 -16.71 -8.31
C GLU A 945 28.86 -16.27 -7.29
N SER A 946 28.46 -15.51 -6.27
CA SER A 946 29.37 -15.10 -5.18
C SER A 946 29.93 -16.30 -4.42
N PHE A 947 29.12 -17.33 -4.13
CA PHE A 947 29.61 -18.57 -3.50
C PHE A 947 30.67 -19.26 -4.36
N TYR A 948 30.42 -19.36 -5.67
CA TYR A 948 31.37 -19.99 -6.59
C TYR A 948 32.69 -19.21 -6.64
N LYS A 949 32.62 -17.89 -6.79
CA LYS A 949 33.79 -16.99 -6.84
C LYS A 949 34.59 -17.01 -5.53
N ALA A 950 33.92 -17.19 -4.40
CA ALA A 950 34.56 -17.32 -3.09
C ALA A 950 35.19 -18.72 -2.84
N GLY A 951 34.92 -19.69 -3.72
CA GLY A 951 35.50 -21.04 -3.68
C GLY A 951 34.57 -22.15 -3.18
N ASP A 952 33.33 -21.83 -2.76
CA ASP A 952 32.35 -22.83 -2.33
C ASP A 952 31.40 -23.20 -3.48
N LYS A 953 31.91 -24.10 -4.33
CA LYS A 953 31.18 -24.59 -5.51
C LYS A 953 29.91 -25.36 -5.14
N LYS A 954 29.91 -26.03 -3.98
CA LYS A 954 28.78 -26.85 -3.54
C LYS A 954 27.59 -25.95 -3.19
N SER A 955 27.78 -24.96 -2.34
CA SER A 955 26.72 -24.01 -1.99
C SER A 955 26.21 -23.24 -3.21
N ALA A 956 27.10 -22.87 -4.13
CA ALA A 956 26.70 -22.25 -5.41
C ALA A 956 25.78 -23.17 -6.23
N GLN A 957 26.15 -24.43 -6.39
CA GLN A 957 25.35 -25.42 -7.10
C GLN A 957 24.02 -25.69 -6.39
N ASP A 958 24.00 -25.76 -5.06
CA ASP A 958 22.79 -25.97 -4.27
C ASP A 958 21.79 -24.82 -4.46
N VAL A 959 22.25 -23.56 -4.41
CA VAL A 959 21.38 -22.38 -4.64
C VAL A 959 20.86 -22.36 -6.08
N LEU A 960 21.72 -22.54 -7.10
CA LEU A 960 21.27 -22.58 -8.49
C LEU A 960 20.29 -23.73 -8.77
N THR A 961 20.48 -24.88 -8.12
CA THR A 961 19.59 -26.02 -8.26
C THR A 961 18.20 -25.70 -7.75
N LYS A 962 18.08 -25.05 -6.59
CA LYS A 962 16.80 -24.63 -6.04
C LYS A 962 16.09 -23.60 -6.92
N ILE A 963 16.83 -22.60 -7.43
CA ILE A 963 16.28 -21.62 -8.37
C ILE A 963 15.79 -22.32 -9.65
N ALA A 964 16.60 -23.21 -10.24
CA ALA A 964 16.24 -23.95 -11.44
C ALA A 964 15.01 -24.85 -11.19
N ASP A 965 14.96 -25.57 -10.07
CA ASP A 965 13.81 -26.40 -9.70
C ASP A 965 12.54 -25.59 -9.54
N HIS A 966 12.62 -24.44 -8.87
CA HIS A 966 11.49 -23.52 -8.74
C HIS A 966 10.93 -23.13 -10.12
N TYR A 967 11.77 -22.62 -11.03
CA TYR A 967 11.30 -22.21 -12.36
C TYR A 967 10.87 -23.38 -13.26
N ILE A 968 11.48 -24.57 -13.13
CA ILE A 968 11.03 -25.78 -13.85
C ILE A 968 9.64 -26.21 -13.36
N GLN A 969 9.39 -26.21 -12.05
CA GLN A 969 8.07 -26.52 -11.48
C GLN A 969 7.01 -25.54 -11.98
N HIS A 970 7.31 -24.23 -11.95
CA HIS A 970 6.42 -23.19 -12.47
C HIS A 970 6.16 -23.35 -13.97
N LEU A 971 7.20 -23.59 -14.77
CA LEU A 971 7.06 -23.80 -16.21
C LEU A 971 6.17 -25.01 -16.52
N ASN A 972 6.39 -26.14 -15.83
CA ASN A 972 5.55 -27.32 -15.94
C ASN A 972 4.09 -27.04 -15.58
N TYR A 973 3.86 -26.22 -14.56
CA TYR A 973 2.53 -25.78 -14.15
C TYR A 973 1.87 -24.87 -15.21
N TYR A 974 2.58 -23.86 -15.72
CA TYR A 974 2.08 -22.92 -16.72
C TYR A 974 1.75 -23.62 -18.04
N ASN A 975 2.53 -24.62 -18.44
CA ASN A 975 2.30 -25.42 -19.66
C ASN A 975 0.98 -26.21 -19.66
N ARG A 976 0.33 -26.36 -18.49
CA ARG A 976 -0.98 -27.03 -18.38
C ARG A 976 -2.17 -26.10 -18.67
N PHE A 977 -1.95 -24.79 -18.73
CA PHE A 977 -2.99 -23.83 -19.06
C PHE A 977 -3.36 -23.92 -20.54
N LYS A 978 -4.63 -23.70 -20.87
CA LYS A 978 -5.15 -23.83 -22.25
C LYS A 978 -5.94 -22.60 -22.68
N GLY A 979 -5.95 -22.32 -23.99
CA GLY A 979 -6.76 -21.25 -24.60
C GLY A 979 -6.44 -19.86 -24.04
N LYS A 980 -7.48 -19.08 -23.70
CA LYS A 980 -7.31 -17.71 -23.16
C LYS A 980 -6.51 -17.67 -21.86
N LYS A 981 -6.56 -18.73 -21.05
CA LYS A 981 -5.82 -18.78 -19.78
C LYS A 981 -4.33 -19.06 -19.96
N ALA A 982 -3.96 -19.78 -21.03
CA ALA A 982 -2.55 -19.94 -21.39
C ALA A 982 -1.92 -18.57 -21.71
N LYS A 983 -2.66 -17.72 -22.45
CA LYS A 983 -2.24 -16.34 -22.72
C LYS A 983 -2.08 -15.51 -21.45
N SER A 984 -2.92 -15.71 -20.43
CA SER A 984 -2.77 -15.02 -19.14
C SER A 984 -1.42 -15.33 -18.48
N VAL A 985 -0.96 -16.57 -18.50
CA VAL A 985 0.29 -16.97 -17.81
C VAL A 985 1.52 -16.94 -18.70
N GLU A 986 1.38 -16.53 -19.97
CA GLU A 986 2.46 -16.58 -20.96
C GLU A 986 3.67 -15.71 -20.57
N GLY A 987 3.42 -14.53 -19.98
CA GLY A 987 4.50 -13.66 -19.51
C GLY A 987 5.36 -14.34 -18.43
N GLU A 988 4.73 -15.04 -17.48
CA GLU A 988 5.43 -15.78 -16.42
C GLU A 988 6.14 -17.03 -16.97
N ARG A 989 5.52 -17.68 -17.96
CA ARG A 989 6.11 -18.82 -18.68
C ARG A 989 7.39 -18.42 -19.41
N LEU A 990 7.35 -17.32 -20.17
CA LEU A 990 8.52 -16.79 -20.89
C LEU A 990 9.62 -16.34 -19.91
N LEU A 991 9.24 -15.64 -18.84
CA LEU A 991 10.18 -15.25 -17.79
C LEU A 991 10.91 -16.47 -17.19
N SER A 992 10.17 -17.53 -16.87
CA SER A 992 10.75 -18.78 -16.35
C SER A 992 11.77 -19.38 -17.32
N CYS A 993 11.45 -19.38 -18.63
CA CYS A 993 12.38 -19.84 -19.64
C CYS A 993 13.65 -18.99 -19.75
N TYR A 994 13.52 -17.65 -19.70
CA TYR A 994 14.67 -16.75 -19.75
C TYR A 994 15.61 -16.93 -18.55
N ILE A 995 15.04 -17.11 -17.35
CA ILE A 995 15.84 -17.33 -16.14
C ILE A 995 16.56 -18.69 -16.20
N LEU A 996 15.89 -19.74 -16.69
CA LEU A 996 16.52 -21.04 -16.88
C LEU A 996 17.65 -20.98 -17.92
N ALA A 997 17.48 -20.23 -19.01
CA ALA A 997 18.54 -19.99 -19.98
C ALA A 997 19.75 -19.28 -19.34
N GLU A 998 19.53 -18.24 -18.54
CA GLU A 998 20.59 -17.55 -17.80
C GLU A 998 21.35 -18.49 -16.84
N ILE A 999 20.61 -19.32 -16.08
CA ILE A 999 21.22 -20.30 -15.17
C ILE A 999 22.03 -21.34 -15.94
N ARG A 1000 21.56 -21.78 -17.11
CA ARG A 1000 22.31 -22.71 -17.97
C ARG A 1000 23.63 -22.09 -18.42
N ASP A 1001 23.63 -20.84 -18.87
CA ASP A 1001 24.84 -20.14 -19.32
C ASP A 1001 25.84 -19.97 -18.16
N ILE A 1002 25.35 -19.67 -16.96
CA ILE A 1002 26.15 -19.65 -15.73
C ILE A 1002 26.73 -21.04 -15.43
N ALA A 1003 25.89 -22.08 -15.49
CA ALA A 1003 26.30 -23.45 -15.24
C ALA A 1003 27.37 -23.92 -16.24
N GLU A 1004 27.24 -23.56 -17.52
CA GLU A 1004 28.22 -23.86 -18.56
C GLU A 1004 29.55 -23.15 -18.29
N ARG A 1005 29.53 -21.85 -17.99
CA ARG A 1005 30.73 -21.06 -17.63
C ARG A 1005 31.47 -21.63 -16.42
N TYR A 1006 30.74 -22.20 -15.46
CA TYR A 1006 31.31 -22.78 -14.24
C TYR A 1006 31.50 -24.30 -14.28
N GLY A 1007 31.26 -24.95 -15.43
CA GLY A 1007 31.50 -26.38 -15.63
C GLY A 1007 30.52 -27.31 -14.89
N MET A 1008 29.33 -26.82 -14.53
CA MET A 1008 28.28 -27.56 -13.82
C MET A 1008 27.46 -28.43 -14.79
N LYS A 1009 28.06 -29.52 -15.29
CA LYS A 1009 27.49 -30.37 -16.36
C LYS A 1009 26.10 -30.94 -16.05
N GLU A 1010 25.85 -31.35 -14.80
CA GLU A 1010 24.55 -31.90 -14.38
C GLU A 1010 23.44 -30.85 -14.50
N MET A 1011 23.73 -29.60 -14.13
CA MET A 1011 22.79 -28.49 -14.24
C MET A 1011 22.46 -28.17 -15.70
N VAL A 1012 23.49 -28.13 -16.56
CA VAL A 1012 23.31 -27.92 -18.01
C VAL A 1012 22.42 -29.02 -18.57
N SER A 1013 22.71 -30.30 -18.27
CA SER A 1013 21.89 -31.42 -18.73
C SER A 1013 20.45 -31.38 -18.21
N LYS A 1014 20.24 -30.93 -16.97
CA LYS A 1014 18.91 -30.77 -16.38
C LYS A 1014 18.11 -29.70 -17.09
N ILE A 1015 18.71 -28.53 -17.34
CA ILE A 1015 18.02 -27.43 -18.03
C ILE A 1015 17.80 -27.74 -19.51
N ASP A 1016 18.77 -28.38 -20.18
CA ASP A 1016 18.64 -28.81 -21.59
C ASP A 1016 17.56 -29.90 -21.80
N SER A 1017 17.12 -30.55 -20.72
CA SER A 1017 15.98 -31.47 -20.77
C SER A 1017 14.63 -30.76 -20.93
N VAL A 1018 14.58 -29.43 -20.71
CA VAL A 1018 13.39 -28.59 -20.89
C VAL A 1018 13.34 -28.10 -22.36
N PRO A 1019 12.41 -28.60 -23.20
CA PRO A 1019 12.43 -28.34 -24.64
C PRO A 1019 12.36 -26.86 -25.03
N GLU A 1020 11.57 -26.07 -24.29
CA GLU A 1020 11.37 -24.65 -24.54
C GLU A 1020 12.65 -23.84 -24.29
N VAL A 1021 13.38 -24.19 -23.23
CA VAL A 1021 14.65 -23.55 -22.88
C VAL A 1021 15.72 -23.94 -23.88
N LEU A 1022 15.78 -25.23 -24.27
CA LEU A 1022 16.70 -25.70 -25.30
C LEU A 1022 16.49 -24.95 -26.64
N ALA A 1023 15.23 -24.69 -27.03
CA ALA A 1023 14.92 -23.92 -28.23
C ALA A 1023 15.41 -22.46 -28.13
N ILE A 1024 15.19 -21.80 -26.99
CA ILE A 1024 15.68 -20.43 -26.74
C ILE A 1024 17.21 -20.38 -26.81
N ASN A 1025 17.90 -21.34 -26.20
CA ASN A 1025 19.35 -21.39 -26.20
C ASN A 1025 19.92 -21.62 -27.60
N LYS A 1026 19.32 -22.51 -28.39
CA LYS A 1026 19.68 -22.70 -29.80
C LYS A 1026 19.53 -21.40 -30.59
N ALA A 1027 18.41 -20.69 -30.41
CA ALA A 1027 18.16 -19.42 -31.08
C ALA A 1027 19.15 -18.32 -30.65
N ASN A 1028 19.48 -18.22 -29.35
CA ASN A 1028 20.46 -17.25 -28.84
C ASN A 1028 21.86 -17.54 -29.37
N LYS A 1029 22.25 -18.82 -29.40
CA LYS A 1029 23.53 -19.25 -29.98
C LYS A 1029 23.61 -18.89 -31.46
N MET A 1030 22.57 -19.20 -32.22
CA MET A 1030 22.44 -18.84 -33.64
C MET A 1030 22.58 -17.32 -33.85
N ARG A 1031 21.97 -16.48 -33.01
CA ARG A 1031 22.14 -15.01 -33.09
C ARG A 1031 23.57 -14.56 -32.81
N GLY A 1032 24.21 -15.10 -31.77
CA GLY A 1032 25.60 -14.76 -31.47
C GLY A 1032 26.57 -15.14 -32.59
N GLU A 1033 26.33 -16.29 -33.23
CA GLU A 1033 27.05 -16.73 -34.43
C GLU A 1033 26.76 -15.80 -35.63
N MET A 1034 25.52 -15.29 -35.78
CA MET A 1034 25.19 -14.29 -36.80
C MET A 1034 25.86 -12.95 -36.58
N ASP A 1035 25.95 -12.45 -35.34
CA ASP A 1035 26.64 -11.20 -35.03
C ASP A 1035 28.14 -11.31 -35.36
N ALA A 1036 28.75 -12.46 -35.07
CA ALA A 1036 30.12 -12.76 -35.49
C ALA A 1036 30.25 -12.79 -37.02
N MET A 1037 29.30 -13.42 -37.73
CA MET A 1037 29.26 -13.42 -39.20
C MET A 1037 29.10 -12.01 -39.79
N ILE A 1038 28.32 -11.11 -39.17
CA ILE A 1038 28.20 -9.71 -39.61
C ILE A 1038 29.57 -9.00 -39.55
N SER A 1039 30.35 -9.24 -38.50
CA SER A 1039 31.72 -8.72 -38.41
C SER A 1039 32.60 -9.23 -39.56
N SER A 1040 32.56 -10.54 -39.82
CA SER A 1040 33.29 -11.16 -40.94
C SER A 1040 32.79 -10.65 -42.31
N MET A 1041 31.49 -10.41 -42.47
CA MET A 1041 30.90 -9.84 -43.69
C MET A 1041 31.40 -8.43 -43.96
N ASN A 1042 31.46 -7.59 -42.92
CA ASN A 1042 31.98 -6.22 -43.05
C ASN A 1042 33.45 -6.24 -43.46
N GLN A 1043 34.26 -7.13 -42.85
CA GLN A 1043 35.66 -7.32 -43.25
C GLN A 1043 35.80 -7.79 -44.70
N ALA A 1044 34.99 -8.77 -45.11
CA ALA A 1044 34.97 -9.27 -46.50
C ALA A 1044 34.57 -8.17 -47.50
N ALA A 1045 33.63 -7.28 -47.14
CA ALA A 1045 33.25 -6.14 -47.96
C ALA A 1045 34.36 -5.09 -48.07
N THR A 1046 35.11 -4.83 -47.00
CA THR A 1046 36.29 -3.94 -47.04
C THR A 1046 37.40 -4.51 -47.93
N LEU A 1047 37.65 -5.83 -47.85
CA LEU A 1047 38.61 -6.50 -48.74
C LEU A 1047 38.19 -6.39 -50.21
N ALA A 1048 36.91 -6.62 -50.53
CA ALA A 1048 36.37 -6.42 -51.88
C ALA A 1048 36.57 -4.98 -52.39
N GLN A 1049 36.35 -3.98 -51.52
CA GLN A 1049 36.56 -2.56 -51.84
C GLN A 1049 38.02 -2.22 -52.11
N SER A 1050 38.95 -2.82 -51.37
CA SER A 1050 40.39 -2.61 -51.51
C SER A 1050 41.02 -3.32 -52.72
N GLY A 1051 40.28 -4.17 -53.42
CA GLY A 1051 40.73 -4.93 -54.58
C GLY A 1051 41.21 -6.36 -54.29
N GLU A 1052 41.19 -6.79 -53.02
CA GLU A 1052 41.55 -8.15 -52.59
C GLU A 1052 40.39 -9.15 -52.82
N ARG A 1053 40.07 -9.39 -54.09
CA ARG A 1053 38.87 -10.15 -54.50
C ARG A 1053 38.88 -11.63 -54.12
N GLU A 1054 40.03 -12.28 -54.11
CA GLU A 1054 40.15 -13.72 -53.82
C GLU A 1054 39.84 -14.01 -52.35
N GLN A 1055 40.45 -13.28 -51.42
CA GLN A 1055 40.18 -13.40 -49.97
C GLN A 1055 38.74 -13.03 -49.64
N SER A 1056 38.21 -11.95 -50.26
CA SER A 1056 36.81 -11.57 -50.07
C SER A 1056 35.83 -12.65 -50.56
N THR A 1057 36.14 -13.28 -51.71
CA THR A 1057 35.37 -14.40 -52.26
C THR A 1057 35.36 -15.59 -51.30
N GLU A 1058 36.51 -15.97 -50.75
CA GLU A 1058 36.58 -17.08 -49.78
C GLU A 1058 35.76 -16.81 -48.52
N MET A 1059 35.88 -15.61 -47.94
CA MET A 1059 35.12 -15.24 -46.76
C MET A 1059 33.61 -15.21 -47.02
N PHE A 1060 33.17 -14.61 -48.13
CA PHE A 1060 31.75 -14.59 -48.48
C PHE A 1060 31.22 -16.00 -48.82
N MET A 1061 32.02 -16.86 -49.45
CA MET A 1061 31.64 -18.26 -49.67
C MET A 1061 31.46 -19.03 -48.36
N GLN A 1062 32.33 -18.81 -47.37
CA GLN A 1062 32.14 -19.39 -46.02
C GLN A 1062 30.83 -18.91 -45.39
N ILE A 1063 30.55 -17.61 -45.44
CA ILE A 1063 29.32 -17.03 -44.90
C ILE A 1063 28.07 -17.61 -45.60
N VAL A 1064 28.07 -17.67 -46.93
CA VAL A 1064 26.95 -18.24 -47.71
C VAL A 1064 26.74 -19.73 -47.39
N ASN A 1065 27.82 -20.50 -47.23
CA ASN A 1065 27.74 -21.91 -46.86
C ASN A 1065 27.20 -22.10 -45.44
N THR A 1066 27.60 -21.27 -44.48
CA THR A 1066 27.07 -21.30 -43.12
C THR A 1066 25.59 -20.93 -43.09
N ILE A 1067 25.17 -19.88 -43.81
CA ILE A 1067 23.75 -19.52 -43.95
C ILE A 1067 22.95 -20.70 -44.53
N LYS A 1068 23.52 -21.37 -45.54
CA LYS A 1068 22.90 -22.55 -46.15
C LYS A 1068 22.77 -23.73 -45.19
N SER A 1069 23.80 -24.05 -44.42
CA SER A 1069 23.78 -25.24 -43.56
C SER A 1069 22.96 -25.05 -42.30
N ASP A 1070 23.07 -23.87 -41.67
CA ASP A 1070 22.67 -23.69 -40.28
C ASP A 1070 21.47 -22.73 -40.12
N TYR A 1071 21.17 -21.93 -41.14
CA TYR A 1071 20.17 -20.84 -41.07
C TYR A 1071 19.05 -20.91 -42.11
N LEU A 1072 18.94 -22.02 -42.83
CA LEU A 1072 17.80 -22.26 -43.73
C LEU A 1072 16.61 -22.86 -42.96
N ASN A 1073 15.48 -22.15 -42.97
CA ASN A 1073 14.20 -22.58 -42.38
C ASN A 1073 14.34 -22.97 -40.90
N THR A 1074 14.96 -22.11 -40.10
CA THR A 1074 15.21 -22.35 -38.67
C THR A 1074 13.91 -22.48 -37.87
N GLY A 1075 12.77 -22.08 -38.45
CA GLY A 1075 11.48 -22.01 -37.78
C GLY A 1075 11.35 -20.78 -36.88
N ASN A 1076 12.36 -19.90 -36.88
CA ASN A 1076 12.38 -18.64 -36.16
C ASN A 1076 12.42 -17.49 -37.17
N SER A 1077 11.29 -16.80 -37.32
CA SER A 1077 11.12 -15.77 -38.35
C SER A 1077 12.13 -14.63 -38.26
N GLN A 1078 12.61 -14.27 -37.07
CA GLN A 1078 13.63 -13.22 -36.90
C GLN A 1078 15.01 -13.67 -37.40
N ILE A 1079 15.38 -14.93 -37.12
CA ILE A 1079 16.66 -15.49 -37.57
C ILE A 1079 16.63 -15.68 -39.08
N ASP A 1080 15.52 -16.18 -39.63
CA ASP A 1080 15.35 -16.34 -41.07
C ASP A 1080 15.38 -14.97 -41.79
N GLU A 1081 14.73 -13.94 -41.26
CA GLU A 1081 14.77 -12.58 -41.81
C GLU A 1081 16.18 -11.98 -41.77
N GLN A 1082 16.88 -12.09 -40.65
CA GLN A 1082 18.24 -11.57 -40.50
C GLN A 1082 19.22 -12.31 -41.44
N ALA A 1083 19.05 -13.62 -41.61
CA ALA A 1083 19.84 -14.42 -42.55
C ALA A 1083 19.57 -14.00 -44.00
N GLY A 1084 18.32 -13.71 -44.34
CA GLY A 1084 17.94 -13.13 -45.63
C GLY A 1084 18.55 -11.77 -45.91
N ASN A 1085 18.52 -10.87 -44.92
CA ASN A 1085 19.15 -9.54 -45.03
C ASN A 1085 20.66 -9.66 -45.21
N MET A 1086 21.31 -10.55 -44.47
CA MET A 1086 22.74 -10.83 -44.62
C MET A 1086 23.07 -11.37 -46.02
N LEU A 1087 22.31 -12.35 -46.50
CA LEU A 1087 22.49 -12.93 -47.82
C LEU A 1087 22.31 -11.88 -48.93
N ALA A 1088 21.36 -10.97 -48.76
CA ALA A 1088 21.12 -9.88 -49.69
C ALA A 1088 22.25 -8.83 -49.69
N PHE A 1089 22.82 -8.52 -48.53
CA PHE A 1089 24.05 -7.71 -48.46
C PHE A 1089 25.21 -8.40 -49.18
N VAL A 1090 25.48 -9.68 -48.88
CA VAL A 1090 26.56 -10.45 -49.54
C VAL A 1090 26.36 -10.45 -51.06
N PHE A 1091 25.14 -10.68 -51.53
CA PHE A 1091 24.81 -10.69 -52.96
C PHE A 1091 25.06 -9.32 -53.61
N SER A 1092 24.60 -8.23 -52.97
CA SER A 1092 24.78 -6.86 -53.50
C SER A 1092 26.25 -6.42 -53.57
N VAL A 1093 27.05 -6.75 -52.55
CA VAL A 1093 28.50 -6.49 -52.53
C VAL A 1093 29.19 -7.33 -53.62
N SER A 1094 28.84 -8.60 -53.73
CA SER A 1094 29.38 -9.50 -54.75
C SER A 1094 29.08 -9.01 -56.16
N GLN A 1095 27.87 -8.50 -56.41
CA GLN A 1095 27.47 -7.90 -57.68
C GLN A 1095 28.24 -6.61 -57.99
N ARG A 1096 28.46 -5.77 -56.97
CA ARG A 1096 29.15 -4.48 -57.14
C ARG A 1096 30.65 -4.64 -57.45
N TYR A 1097 31.31 -5.61 -56.84
CA TYR A 1097 32.77 -5.80 -56.96
C TYR A 1097 33.18 -6.97 -57.86
N GLY A 1098 32.22 -7.66 -58.48
CA GLY A 1098 32.46 -8.72 -59.47
C GLY A 1098 32.97 -10.04 -58.85
N LEU A 1099 32.32 -10.50 -57.78
CA LEU A 1099 32.62 -11.77 -57.12
C LEU A 1099 31.72 -12.90 -57.68
N ASP A 1100 31.98 -13.30 -58.93
CA ASP A 1100 31.08 -14.16 -59.71
C ASP A 1100 30.83 -15.54 -59.08
N MET A 1101 31.83 -16.12 -58.41
CA MET A 1101 31.69 -17.40 -57.72
C MET A 1101 30.66 -17.36 -56.58
N VAL A 1102 30.65 -16.28 -55.79
CA VAL A 1102 29.68 -16.10 -54.69
C VAL A 1102 28.27 -15.97 -55.26
N MET A 1103 28.12 -15.17 -56.32
CA MET A 1103 26.82 -14.99 -56.99
C MET A 1103 26.29 -16.29 -57.59
N GLN A 1104 27.14 -17.08 -58.26
CA GLN A 1104 26.75 -18.37 -58.82
C GLN A 1104 26.31 -19.36 -57.73
N GLN A 1105 27.00 -19.39 -56.60
CA GLN A 1105 26.62 -20.25 -55.47
C GLN A 1105 25.22 -19.90 -54.95
N ILE A 1106 24.93 -18.61 -54.76
CA ILE A 1106 23.62 -18.16 -54.29
C ILE A 1106 22.54 -18.44 -55.34
N GLN A 1107 22.80 -18.16 -56.62
CA GLN A 1107 21.83 -18.32 -57.72
C GLN A 1107 21.52 -19.77 -58.07
N SER A 1108 22.48 -20.68 -57.87
CA SER A 1108 22.31 -22.11 -58.17
C SER A 1108 21.48 -22.86 -57.13
N ASP A 1109 21.24 -22.26 -55.96
CA ASP A 1109 20.49 -22.87 -54.86
C ASP A 1109 19.12 -22.22 -54.67
N GLN A 1110 18.06 -23.00 -54.89
CA GLN A 1110 16.68 -22.52 -54.85
C GLN A 1110 16.26 -22.01 -53.46
N GLN A 1111 16.80 -22.58 -52.38
CA GLN A 1111 16.46 -22.17 -51.01
C GLN A 1111 17.16 -20.87 -50.63
N LEU A 1112 18.43 -20.71 -51.02
CA LEU A 1112 19.15 -19.44 -50.87
C LEU A 1112 18.50 -18.33 -51.70
N MET A 1113 18.04 -18.62 -52.92
CA MET A 1113 17.33 -17.63 -53.75
C MET A 1113 15.99 -17.20 -53.14
N GLN A 1114 15.27 -18.11 -52.50
CA GLN A 1114 14.02 -17.77 -51.80
C GLN A 1114 14.29 -16.87 -50.59
N LEU A 1115 15.31 -17.19 -49.79
CA LEU A 1115 15.73 -16.40 -48.63
C LEU A 1115 16.28 -15.02 -49.05
N LEU A 1116 17.07 -14.97 -50.12
CA LEU A 1116 17.58 -13.75 -50.75
C LEU A 1116 16.42 -12.85 -51.20
N SER A 1117 15.40 -13.41 -51.85
CA SER A 1117 14.24 -12.65 -52.30
C SER A 1117 13.47 -12.03 -51.13
N GLN A 1118 13.37 -12.72 -49.99
CA GLN A 1118 12.75 -12.18 -48.79
C GLN A 1118 13.58 -11.04 -48.21
N GLY A 1119 14.91 -11.22 -48.07
CA GLY A 1119 15.80 -10.17 -47.57
C GLY A 1119 15.86 -8.93 -48.46
N MET A 1120 15.86 -9.09 -49.79
CA MET A 1120 15.82 -7.96 -50.73
C MET A 1120 14.49 -7.17 -50.65
N GLN A 1121 13.37 -7.83 -50.38
CA GLN A 1121 12.08 -7.14 -50.16
C GLN A 1121 12.09 -6.32 -48.87
N THR A 1122 12.65 -6.86 -47.79
CA THR A 1122 12.78 -6.16 -46.51
C THR A 1122 13.71 -4.95 -46.63
N MET A 1123 14.87 -5.09 -47.27
CA MET A 1123 15.79 -3.96 -47.51
C MET A 1123 15.27 -2.89 -48.46
N GLN A 1124 14.26 -3.18 -49.30
CA GLN A 1124 13.60 -2.18 -50.14
C GLN A 1124 12.50 -1.40 -49.40
N GLN A 1125 11.97 -1.95 -48.31
CA GLN A 1125 10.93 -1.33 -47.48
C GLN A 1125 11.51 -0.45 -46.36
N GLN A 1126 12.76 -0.70 -45.97
CA GLN A 1126 13.58 0.12 -45.07
C GLN A 1126 14.33 1.18 -45.85
#